data_AF-A0AA43Q498-F1
#
_entry.id   AF-A0AA43Q498-F1
#
_cell.length_a   1.000
_cell.length_b   1.000
_cell.length_c   1.000
_cell.angle_alpha   90.00
_cell.angle_beta   90.00
_cell.angle_gamma   90.00
#
_symmetry.space_group_name_H-M   'P 1'
#
loop_
_entity.id
_entity.type
_entity.pdbx_description
1 polymer ?
#
loop_
_entity_poly.entity_id
_entity_poly.type
_entity_poly.pdbx_seq_one_letter_code
_entity_poly.pdbx_strand_id
1 'polypeptide(L)'
;MSPTPVIAEQEQGKAWHSLSAEEALTQVDSSAAGLSAQEAARRLAVNGPNELKEGKRISPLRIFFDQFKSLIIWILIAAGVVSWLLGERVDAIAILAIVALNAVIGFYQEFNAEKAIAALKKMTAPQAKVQRDGKVILIPASGIVSGDILALEAGDLIAADARLLRAASLRCIEATLTGESMAQSKQPETLEQIDAPLADRDNMVFMGTSVAAGTGQAVVVATAMQTELGRIAGLITAAGEEEHTPLEKKLESFGRVLVWVALGIVALLFGLGLMRGTDPFELFMTSVSLAVAAVPEGLPTVVTVALSLGVLRMSRRHALMRKLAAVETLGSTTVICTDKTGTLTMGEMTVRAFYVAGQRYQVTGVGYGPDGEVHFEGNKAQAPHTVALLELATVILGCNNAHLVQEQGTWKVIGDPTEGALLAGGAKAGGDHARIERELPKQHEIPFDSDRKLSTMIRKLPDGKLRAFINGAPDVLLARCTSLYSSDVVRPMTDEDRQIILAQNTAMAQQALRVLGSAWRDLDSASPAELTADAVEHDLVFVGLSGMVDPPRQEAKDAVAKCRAAGIRVVMITGDHPHTATAIARELGIAADEDMAIAGIELDKLSGDELRQHVPKIAVYARVTAEHKLRIIRAWKANDAVVAMTGDGVNDAPAIKGADIGIAMGKAGTEVTKQAADMIITDDNFASIVAAVEEGRGIYDNIHKTLQYLLAGNTGELLLMTICVVVGLPTPLLPIHLLWINLVTDGLPALCLATDPIDPDVMQRHPRPRSERITNPSFLRTMAFTGLLTASVAFAVYFYVLNTETTEMARTYAFAVLVFAELLRSFGARSETKPVWRISLFTNINLMLVVAISFGLQMWSQHNETLGRFLKTSYLPFSDFFVLVALGAIPLLVLEIVKVVGNARRPNKTVPDKQAGRAWAILRLALKNFFRIDGAQWAGAFSYYTFFSLFPLIVLFVTIASIFIDPDRAATEIIAYVETYVPIGGQKQDYVFDTLTGVVNARGQISVLAFLMLGWAAMQIFTTLISATNRAWGVETSNGWRLPLKSLGFLATMISVALLSVAMPVLAKMAKDWLFPGHDANAWIYVLGSSFFASLVVFLSLSLFYRLAPRRPTRFAEVWGAALCATVLLSAAENLFVIYLKDFATLNAVYGALGGVMALLLWIYLFGCIFIFGACLCAAQAEERSTGEIRKARLLQENKL
;
A
#
# COMPACT_ATOMS: atom_id res chain seq x y z
N MET A 1 27.78 45.75 21.12
CA MET A 1 27.07 45.55 22.40
C MET A 1 25.60 45.40 22.06
N SER A 2 25.16 44.17 21.84
CA SER A 2 23.77 43.83 21.56
C SER A 2 22.99 43.93 22.87
N PRO A 3 21.77 44.50 22.89
CA PRO A 3 21.03 44.70 24.12
C PRO A 3 20.68 43.32 24.70
N THR A 4 21.15 43.06 25.92
CA THR A 4 20.68 41.96 26.76
C THR A 4 19.16 42.11 26.87
N PRO A 5 18.37 41.11 26.48
CA PRO A 5 16.93 41.21 26.63
C PRO A 5 16.63 41.28 28.13
N VAL A 6 15.96 42.36 28.53
CA VAL A 6 15.39 42.51 29.87
C VAL A 6 14.39 41.36 30.04
N ILE A 7 14.78 40.37 30.84
CA ILE A 7 13.87 39.33 31.32
C ILE A 7 12.89 40.06 32.23
N ALA A 8 11.66 40.28 31.75
CA ALA A 8 10.57 40.71 32.61
C ALA A 8 10.40 39.69 33.75
N GLU A 9 10.34 40.16 34.99
CA GLU A 9 10.02 39.35 36.17
C GLU A 9 8.76 38.52 35.87
N GLN A 10 8.92 37.20 35.79
CA GLN A 10 7.82 36.26 35.63
C GLN A 10 7.13 36.06 36.98
N GLU A 11 5.80 36.15 37.02
CA GLU A 11 5.00 35.74 38.19
C GLU A 11 5.45 34.34 38.64
N GLN A 12 5.95 34.24 39.88
CA GLN A 12 6.23 32.96 40.52
C GLN A 12 4.95 32.11 40.49
N GLY A 13 5.05 30.91 39.93
CA GLY A 13 3.92 29.97 39.91
C GLY A 13 3.49 29.66 41.34
N LYS A 14 2.18 29.52 41.58
CA LYS A 14 1.65 29.15 42.90
C LYS A 14 2.32 27.86 43.39
N ALA A 15 2.77 27.85 44.64
CA ALA A 15 3.47 26.72 45.27
C ALA A 15 2.50 25.59 45.64
N TRP A 16 1.97 24.88 44.64
CA TRP A 16 1.02 23.77 44.86
C TRP A 16 1.60 22.63 45.72
N HIS A 17 2.92 22.44 45.68
CA HIS A 17 3.63 21.43 46.49
C HIS A 17 3.65 21.76 47.99
N SER A 18 3.45 23.01 48.38
CA SER A 18 3.38 23.41 49.80
C SER A 18 1.96 23.39 50.37
N LEU A 19 0.96 22.98 49.59
CA LEU A 19 -0.42 22.82 50.03
C LEU A 19 -0.72 21.36 50.39
N SER A 20 -1.61 21.17 51.36
CA SER A 20 -2.20 19.86 51.63
C SER A 20 -3.12 19.42 50.49
N ALA A 21 -3.38 18.11 50.39
CA ALA A 21 -4.26 17.54 49.37
C ALA A 21 -5.69 18.11 49.43
N GLU A 22 -6.21 18.42 50.62
CA GLU A 22 -7.55 18.99 50.83
C GLU A 22 -7.61 20.48 50.41
N GLU A 23 -6.58 21.25 50.73
CA GLU A 23 -6.47 22.65 50.32
C GLU A 23 -6.34 22.77 48.79
N ALA A 24 -5.54 21.89 48.17
CA ALA A 24 -5.41 21.83 46.73
C ALA A 24 -6.75 21.54 46.04
N LEU A 25 -7.52 20.56 46.54
CA LEU A 25 -8.87 20.24 46.04
C LEU A 25 -9.85 21.42 46.17
N THR A 26 -9.83 22.09 47.33
CA THR A 26 -10.68 23.25 47.60
C THR A 26 -10.34 24.41 46.67
N GLN A 27 -9.05 24.65 46.43
CA GLN A 27 -8.60 25.77 45.61
C GLN A 27 -8.88 25.61 44.11
N VAL A 28 -8.99 24.38 43.62
CA VAL A 28 -9.38 24.09 42.22
C VAL A 28 -10.87 23.77 42.07
N ASP A 29 -11.67 24.00 43.12
CA ASP A 29 -13.10 23.69 43.19
C ASP A 29 -13.41 22.27 42.69
N SER A 30 -12.74 21.26 43.26
CA SER A 30 -12.93 19.84 42.89
C SER A 30 -13.12 18.95 44.12
N SER A 31 -13.49 17.69 43.88
CA SER A 31 -13.73 16.69 44.91
C SER A 31 -12.86 15.44 44.68
N ALA A 32 -12.66 14.64 45.72
CA ALA A 32 -11.96 13.35 45.60
C ALA A 32 -12.67 12.33 44.67
N ALA A 33 -13.96 12.54 44.36
CA ALA A 33 -14.71 11.73 43.39
C ALA A 33 -14.56 12.22 41.94
N GLY A 34 -13.82 13.31 41.70
CA GLY A 34 -13.66 13.94 40.40
C GLY A 34 -14.69 15.01 40.09
N LEU A 35 -14.54 15.63 38.92
CA LEU A 35 -15.48 16.59 38.35
C LEU A 35 -16.68 15.87 37.70
N SER A 36 -17.80 16.58 37.54
CA SER A 36 -18.89 16.09 36.69
C SER A 36 -18.57 16.30 35.21
N ALA A 37 -19.12 15.45 34.33
CA ALA A 37 -18.91 15.59 32.89
C ALA A 37 -19.33 16.98 32.35
N GLN A 38 -20.38 17.58 32.91
CA GLN A 38 -20.86 18.91 32.53
C GLN A 38 -19.89 20.03 32.94
N GLU A 39 -19.37 19.97 34.18
CA GLU A 39 -18.44 20.98 34.67
C GLU A 39 -17.09 20.90 33.94
N ALA A 40 -16.61 19.68 33.67
CA ALA A 40 -15.42 19.48 32.85
C ALA A 40 -15.57 20.07 31.44
N ALA A 41 -16.73 19.85 30.78
CA ALA A 41 -17.02 20.43 29.47
C ALA A 41 -17.09 21.97 29.52
N ARG A 42 -17.67 22.55 30.57
CA ARG A 42 -17.72 24.00 30.79
C ARG A 42 -16.32 24.59 30.95
N ARG A 43 -15.48 23.99 31.79
CA ARG A 43 -14.08 24.42 32.01
C ARG A 43 -13.25 24.31 30.74
N LEU A 44 -13.45 23.24 29.96
CA LEU A 44 -12.77 23.04 28.68
C LEU A 44 -13.13 24.15 27.68
N ALA A 45 -14.39 24.56 27.63
CA ALA A 45 -14.85 25.64 26.76
C ALA A 45 -14.28 27.02 27.16
N VAL A 46 -14.05 27.26 28.46
CA VAL A 46 -13.53 28.54 28.97
C VAL A 46 -12.00 28.61 28.89
N ASN A 47 -11.32 27.57 29.36
CA ASN A 47 -9.86 27.56 29.50
C ASN A 47 -9.13 27.06 28.24
N GLY A 48 -9.88 26.46 27.31
CA GLY A 48 -9.32 25.79 26.14
C GLY A 48 -8.78 24.39 26.45
N PRO A 49 -8.32 23.66 25.41
CA PRO A 49 -7.79 22.31 25.56
C PRO A 49 -6.43 22.30 26.27
N ASN A 50 -6.14 21.19 26.95
CA ASN A 50 -4.83 20.90 27.54
C ASN A 50 -3.81 20.53 26.43
N GLU A 51 -3.42 21.52 25.64
CA GLU A 51 -2.47 21.41 24.55
C GLU A 51 -1.40 22.49 24.68
N LEU A 52 -0.14 22.11 24.53
CA LEU A 52 0.93 23.09 24.40
C LEU A 52 0.67 23.94 23.14
N LYS A 53 0.95 25.24 23.21
CA LYS A 53 0.91 26.08 22.01
C LYS A 53 1.99 25.58 21.07
N GLU A 54 1.60 24.81 20.07
CA GLU A 54 2.47 24.50 18.94
C GLU A 54 2.98 25.82 18.33
N GLY A 55 4.20 25.81 17.81
CA GLY A 55 4.72 26.92 17.00
C GLY A 55 3.69 27.36 15.96
N LYS A 56 3.72 28.64 15.57
CA LYS A 56 2.69 29.29 14.73
C LYS A 56 2.16 28.31 13.67
N ARG A 57 0.91 27.84 13.82
CA ARG A 57 0.20 27.06 12.78
C ARG A 57 0.46 27.76 11.46
N ILE A 58 0.93 27.01 10.46
CA ILE A 58 1.25 27.60 9.16
C ILE A 58 -0.05 28.21 8.62
N SER A 59 -0.15 29.53 8.68
CA SER A 59 -1.32 30.26 8.21
C SER A 59 -1.46 29.99 6.72
N PRO A 60 -2.68 29.77 6.18
CA PRO A 60 -2.88 29.70 4.75
C PRO A 60 -2.27 30.91 4.01
N LEU A 61 -2.34 32.09 4.62
CA LEU A 61 -1.69 33.29 4.08
C LEU A 61 -0.16 33.19 4.09
N ARG A 62 0.42 32.58 5.14
CA ARG A 62 1.87 32.34 5.20
C ARG A 62 2.31 31.34 4.13
N ILE A 63 1.60 30.23 3.94
CA ILE A 63 1.88 29.25 2.86
C ILE A 63 1.87 29.97 1.50
N PHE A 64 0.89 30.84 1.27
CA PHE A 64 0.79 31.61 0.03
C PHE A 64 2.00 32.55 -0.17
N PHE A 65 2.40 33.31 0.85
CA PHE A 65 3.56 34.19 0.76
C PHE A 65 4.90 33.44 0.70
N ASP A 66 4.97 32.25 1.31
CA ASP A 66 6.15 31.40 1.27
C ASP A 66 6.45 30.90 -0.15
N GLN A 67 5.45 30.81 -1.03
CA GLN A 67 5.66 30.57 -2.46
C GLN A 67 6.55 31.65 -3.11
N PHE A 68 6.57 32.88 -2.58
CA PHE A 68 7.36 34.00 -3.13
C PHE A 68 8.76 34.15 -2.49
N LYS A 69 9.18 33.24 -1.61
CA LYS A 69 10.53 33.32 -1.00
C LYS A 69 11.65 32.92 -1.96
N SER A 70 11.34 32.17 -3.02
CA SER A 70 12.34 31.73 -3.99
C SER A 70 12.97 32.91 -4.72
N LEU A 71 14.31 32.94 -4.78
CA LEU A 71 15.07 33.94 -5.52
C LEU A 71 14.66 33.98 -7.01
N ILE A 72 14.29 32.84 -7.59
CA ILE A 72 13.90 32.73 -9.01
C ILE A 72 12.59 33.44 -9.29
N ILE A 73 11.63 33.37 -8.36
CA ILE A 73 10.37 34.10 -8.48
C ILE A 73 10.62 35.60 -8.44
N TRP A 74 11.54 36.06 -7.59
CA TRP A 74 11.97 37.46 -7.60
C TRP A 74 12.67 37.87 -8.90
N ILE A 75 13.50 37.00 -9.48
CA ILE A 75 14.12 37.23 -10.80
C ILE A 75 13.05 37.32 -11.90
N LEU A 76 12.04 36.43 -11.89
CA LEU A 76 10.92 36.46 -12.82
C LEU A 76 10.07 37.72 -12.67
N ILE A 77 9.74 38.12 -11.44
CA ILE A 77 9.03 39.37 -11.18
C ILE A 77 9.85 40.57 -11.69
N ALA A 78 11.15 40.60 -11.42
CA ALA A 78 12.04 41.65 -11.93
C ALA A 78 12.08 41.66 -13.47
N ALA A 79 12.18 40.49 -14.11
CA ALA A 79 12.13 40.38 -15.57
C ALA A 79 10.80 40.85 -16.16
N GLY A 80 9.67 40.51 -15.52
CA GLY A 80 8.34 41.01 -15.89
C GLY A 80 8.22 42.53 -15.76
N VAL A 81 8.77 43.12 -14.69
CA VAL A 81 8.80 44.57 -14.49
C VAL A 81 9.68 45.26 -15.55
N VAL A 82 10.87 44.72 -15.83
CA VAL A 82 11.77 45.25 -16.87
C VAL A 82 11.11 45.18 -18.25
N SER A 83 10.49 44.04 -18.59
CA SER A 83 9.73 43.87 -19.84
C SER A 83 8.58 44.88 -19.96
N TRP A 84 7.88 45.17 -18.85
CA TRP A 84 6.82 46.20 -18.81
C TRP A 84 7.37 47.60 -19.10
N LEU A 85 8.50 47.96 -18.48
CA LEU A 85 9.14 49.28 -18.66
C LEU A 85 9.66 49.49 -20.09
N LEU A 86 10.04 48.42 -20.77
CA LEU A 86 10.52 48.43 -22.16
C LEU A 86 9.40 48.44 -23.20
N GLY A 87 8.13 48.39 -22.77
CA GLY A 87 6.96 48.46 -23.64
C GLY A 87 6.43 47.10 -24.11
N GLU A 88 7.05 46.00 -23.72
CA GLU A 88 6.62 44.62 -24.04
C GLU A 88 5.52 44.13 -23.08
N ARG A 89 4.35 44.78 -23.14
CA ARG A 89 3.25 44.54 -22.20
C ARG A 89 2.75 43.09 -22.17
N VAL A 90 2.78 42.40 -23.32
CA VAL A 90 2.30 41.01 -23.42
C VAL A 90 3.21 40.07 -22.64
N ASP A 91 4.53 40.27 -22.74
CA ASP A 91 5.54 39.42 -22.11
C ASP A 91 5.55 39.64 -20.60
N ALA A 92 5.45 40.90 -20.17
CA ALA A 92 5.28 41.25 -18.76
C ALA A 92 4.02 40.64 -18.13
N ILE A 93 2.86 40.74 -18.81
CA ILE A 93 1.60 40.15 -18.31
C ILE A 93 1.70 38.63 -18.26
N ALA A 94 2.29 38.00 -19.28
CA ALA A 94 2.51 36.56 -19.29
C ALA A 94 3.38 36.14 -18.10
N ILE A 95 4.56 36.75 -17.90
CA ILE A 95 5.47 36.42 -16.79
C ILE A 95 4.80 36.59 -15.41
N LEU A 96 4.01 37.65 -15.22
CA LEU A 96 3.31 37.87 -13.96
C LEU A 96 2.16 36.87 -13.74
N ALA A 97 1.40 36.53 -14.79
CA ALA A 97 0.34 35.51 -14.73
C ALA A 97 0.91 34.12 -14.40
N ILE A 98 2.09 33.82 -14.93
CA ILE A 98 2.87 32.62 -14.66
C ILE A 98 3.24 32.52 -13.18
N VAL A 99 3.84 33.58 -12.63
CA VAL A 99 4.22 33.64 -11.21
C VAL A 99 2.99 33.46 -10.32
N ALA A 100 1.87 34.09 -10.68
CA ALA A 100 0.61 33.95 -9.95
C ALA A 100 0.06 32.50 -10.02
N LEU A 101 0.06 31.87 -11.20
CA LEU A 101 -0.39 30.50 -11.37
C LEU A 101 0.46 29.51 -10.56
N ASN A 102 1.79 29.68 -10.59
CA ASN A 102 2.72 28.86 -9.80
C ASN A 102 2.44 29.00 -8.30
N ALA A 103 2.26 30.24 -7.81
CA ALA A 103 1.93 30.50 -6.41
C ALA A 103 0.58 29.87 -6.00
N VAL A 104 -0.44 29.90 -6.86
CA VAL A 104 -1.75 29.27 -6.58
C VAL A 104 -1.64 27.74 -6.53
N ILE A 105 -0.94 27.14 -7.50
CA ILE A 105 -0.76 25.68 -7.57
C ILE A 105 0.08 25.21 -6.38
N GLY A 106 1.21 25.86 -6.11
CA GLY A 106 2.08 25.57 -4.96
C GLY A 106 1.33 25.71 -3.64
N PHE A 107 0.59 26.81 -3.44
CA PHE A 107 -0.28 26.99 -2.27
C PHE A 107 -1.29 25.85 -2.11
N TYR A 108 -2.01 25.48 -3.19
CA TYR A 108 -3.02 24.42 -3.12
C TYR A 108 -2.40 23.05 -2.78
N GLN A 109 -1.25 22.73 -3.39
CA GLN A 109 -0.57 21.47 -3.16
C GLN A 109 -0.01 21.38 -1.73
N GLU A 110 0.66 22.44 -1.25
CA GLU A 110 1.24 22.49 0.08
C GLU A 110 0.16 22.54 1.17
N PHE A 111 -0.90 23.31 0.97
CA PHE A 111 -2.04 23.35 1.89
C PHE A 111 -2.72 21.99 2.05
N ASN A 112 -2.90 21.24 0.96
CA ASN A 112 -3.47 19.89 1.03
C ASN A 112 -2.54 18.89 1.71
N ALA A 113 -1.23 19.00 1.46
CA ALA A 113 -0.24 18.18 2.14
C ALA A 113 -0.24 18.45 3.66
N GLU A 114 -0.20 19.72 4.07
CA GLU A 114 -0.30 20.14 5.47
C GLU A 114 -1.60 19.66 6.13
N LYS A 115 -2.73 19.74 5.42
CA LYS A 115 -4.01 19.24 5.93
C LYS A 115 -3.98 17.72 6.16
N ALA A 116 -3.35 16.96 5.27
CA ALA A 116 -3.18 15.52 5.44
C ALA A 116 -2.30 15.19 6.65
N ILE A 117 -1.19 15.92 6.82
CA ILE A 117 -0.28 15.79 7.97
C ILE A 117 -1.00 16.14 9.28
N ALA A 118 -1.77 17.23 9.30
CA ALA A 118 -2.54 17.65 10.47
C ALA A 118 -3.61 16.62 10.87
N ALA A 119 -4.25 15.97 9.90
CA ALA A 119 -5.21 14.89 10.17
C ALA A 119 -4.52 13.67 10.83
N LEU A 120 -3.31 13.33 10.40
CA LEU A 120 -2.51 12.25 10.97
C LEU A 120 -2.07 12.55 12.40
N LYS A 121 -1.61 13.78 12.70
CA LYS A 121 -1.24 14.19 14.07
C LYS A 121 -2.38 14.02 15.08
N LYS A 122 -3.64 14.24 14.65
CA LYS A 122 -4.81 14.04 15.52
C LYS A 122 -5.03 12.56 15.90
N MET A 123 -4.60 11.62 15.07
CA MET A 123 -4.73 10.19 15.32
C MET A 123 -3.71 9.65 16.33
N THR A 124 -2.63 10.41 16.61
CA THR A 124 -1.55 10.04 17.55
C THR A 124 -1.70 10.71 18.93
N ALA A 125 -2.83 11.37 19.21
CA ALA A 125 -2.98 12.15 20.43
C ALA A 125 -3.00 11.25 21.69
N PRO A 126 -2.20 11.58 22.74
CA PRO A 126 -2.12 10.76 23.95
C PRO A 126 -3.44 10.73 24.69
N GLN A 127 -3.71 9.60 25.33
CA GLN A 127 -4.88 9.39 26.18
C GLN A 127 -4.49 9.51 27.66
N ALA A 128 -5.46 9.83 28.50
CA ALA A 128 -5.29 9.93 29.94
C ALA A 128 -6.50 9.34 30.68
N LYS A 129 -6.24 8.70 31.82
CA LYS A 129 -7.29 8.20 32.71
C LYS A 129 -7.66 9.27 33.70
N VAL A 130 -8.93 9.66 33.70
CA VAL A 130 -9.47 10.62 34.65
C VAL A 130 -10.63 10.01 35.39
N GLN A 131 -10.80 10.40 36.66
CA GLN A 131 -11.99 10.09 37.42
C GLN A 131 -12.98 11.25 37.25
N ARG A 132 -14.15 10.97 36.64
CA ARG A 132 -15.28 11.90 36.50
C ARG A 132 -16.56 11.19 36.89
N ASP A 133 -17.46 11.89 37.57
CA ASP A 133 -18.70 11.32 38.12
C ASP A 133 -18.47 10.02 38.94
N GLY A 134 -17.35 9.96 39.68
CA GLY A 134 -16.95 8.80 40.48
C GLY A 134 -16.42 7.59 39.69
N LYS A 135 -16.37 7.65 38.36
CA LYS A 135 -15.89 6.55 37.49
C LYS A 135 -14.59 6.92 36.80
N VAL A 136 -13.67 5.96 36.69
CA VAL A 136 -12.46 6.11 35.88
C VAL A 136 -12.83 5.94 34.41
N ILE A 137 -12.58 6.96 33.60
CA ILE A 137 -12.81 6.98 32.16
C ILE A 137 -11.53 7.37 31.43
N LEU A 138 -11.33 6.82 30.25
CA LEU A 138 -10.23 7.18 29.36
C LEU A 138 -10.68 8.32 28.45
N ILE A 139 -9.96 9.43 28.44
CA ILE A 139 -10.22 10.60 27.57
C ILE A 139 -8.94 11.06 26.87
N PRO A 140 -9.03 11.76 25.73
CA PRO A 140 -7.87 12.42 25.14
C PRO A 140 -7.24 13.41 26.14
N ALA A 141 -5.91 13.46 26.21
CA ALA A 141 -5.20 14.34 27.13
C ALA A 141 -5.56 15.82 26.95
N SER A 142 -5.93 16.24 25.73
CA SER A 142 -6.40 17.59 25.41
C SER A 142 -7.74 17.95 26.05
N GLY A 143 -8.52 16.94 26.47
CA GLY A 143 -9.79 17.11 27.19
C GLY A 143 -9.66 17.23 28.71
N ILE A 144 -8.44 17.19 29.25
CA ILE A 144 -8.17 17.40 30.68
C ILE A 144 -8.33 18.89 31.02
N VAL A 145 -8.91 19.16 32.18
CA VAL A 145 -9.04 20.51 32.73
C VAL A 145 -8.51 20.57 34.17
N SER A 146 -8.19 21.78 34.64
CA SER A 146 -7.86 21.99 36.05
C SER A 146 -9.02 21.52 36.94
N GLY A 147 -8.68 20.76 37.98
CA GLY A 147 -9.60 20.08 38.89
C GLY A 147 -9.93 18.64 38.53
N ASP A 148 -9.59 18.14 37.33
CA ASP A 148 -9.73 16.69 37.06
C ASP A 148 -8.85 15.87 38.02
N ILE A 149 -9.28 14.64 38.31
CA ILE A 149 -8.51 13.68 39.10
C ILE A 149 -7.87 12.68 38.15
N LEU A 150 -6.55 12.71 38.03
CA LEU A 150 -5.79 11.72 37.28
C LEU A 150 -5.74 10.42 38.07
N ALA A 151 -6.08 9.32 37.41
CA ALA A 151 -5.82 7.98 37.91
C ALA A 151 -4.54 7.48 37.24
N LEU A 152 -3.49 7.26 38.03
CA LEU A 152 -2.15 6.94 37.55
C LEU A 152 -1.81 5.48 37.86
N GLU A 153 -1.32 4.76 36.86
CA GLU A 153 -0.71 3.45 37.02
C GLU A 153 0.60 3.34 36.22
N ALA A 154 1.41 2.33 36.55
CA ALA A 154 2.65 2.06 35.84
C ALA A 154 2.44 1.99 34.32
N GLY A 155 3.21 2.77 33.56
CA GLY A 155 3.09 2.88 32.11
C GLY A 155 2.29 4.09 31.60
N ASP A 156 1.58 4.80 32.47
CA ASP A 156 0.84 6.00 32.08
C ASP A 156 1.79 7.19 31.86
N LEU A 157 1.44 8.01 30.87
CA LEU A 157 2.01 9.35 30.70
C LEU A 157 1.22 10.31 31.59
N ILE A 158 1.93 11.12 32.37
CA ILE A 158 1.30 12.16 33.15
C ILE A 158 0.90 13.29 32.19
N ALA A 159 -0.41 13.49 32.08
CA ALA A 159 -1.00 14.30 31.02
C ALA A 159 -1.14 15.79 31.38
N ALA A 160 -0.98 16.15 32.65
CA ALA A 160 -1.02 17.52 33.16
C ALA A 160 -0.24 17.60 34.49
N ASP A 161 0.14 18.79 34.91
CA ASP A 161 0.78 18.96 36.23
C ASP A 161 -0.29 18.82 37.32
N ALA A 162 -0.03 17.92 38.27
CA ALA A 162 -1.02 17.53 39.27
C ALA A 162 -0.39 17.33 40.65
N ARG A 163 -1.17 17.64 41.69
CA ARG A 163 -0.83 17.43 43.10
C ARG A 163 -1.31 16.06 43.55
N LEU A 164 -0.43 15.25 44.12
CA LEU A 164 -0.79 13.91 44.58
C LEU A 164 -1.76 13.95 45.76
N LEU A 165 -2.84 13.18 45.64
CA LEU A 165 -3.80 12.93 46.71
C LEU A 165 -3.51 11.61 47.41
N ARG A 166 -3.13 10.59 46.64
CA ARG A 166 -2.79 9.25 47.11
C ARG A 166 -1.68 8.66 46.26
N ALA A 167 -0.77 7.92 46.88
CA ALA A 167 0.27 7.17 46.18
C ALA A 167 0.50 5.84 46.89
N ALA A 168 0.68 4.77 46.12
CA ALA A 168 1.05 3.45 46.62
C ALA A 168 2.28 2.98 45.83
N SER A 169 3.46 3.03 46.46
CA SER A 169 4.76 2.75 45.84
C SER A 169 4.97 3.45 44.49
N LEU A 170 4.38 4.64 44.32
CA LEU A 170 4.41 5.39 43.07
C LEU A 170 5.83 5.86 42.77
N ARG A 171 6.32 5.55 41.58
CA ARG A 171 7.60 6.04 41.07
C ARG A 171 7.42 6.62 39.68
N CYS A 172 8.01 7.79 39.42
CA CYS A 172 7.91 8.48 38.14
C CYS A 172 9.29 8.70 37.51
N ILE A 173 9.40 8.55 36.19
CA ILE A 173 10.60 8.93 35.42
C ILE A 173 10.41 10.37 34.95
N GLU A 174 11.24 11.27 35.50
CA GLU A 174 11.13 12.72 35.29
C GLU A 174 12.28 13.29 34.45
N ALA A 175 13.05 12.41 33.81
CA ALA A 175 14.22 12.73 32.98
C ALA A 175 13.96 13.85 31.94
N THR A 176 12.73 13.94 31.41
CA THR A 176 12.33 14.96 30.44
C THR A 176 12.41 16.39 30.99
N LEU A 177 12.26 16.56 32.30
CA LEU A 177 12.23 17.86 32.98
C LEU A 177 13.43 18.07 33.90
N THR A 178 13.88 17.04 34.61
CA THR A 178 14.94 17.14 35.63
C THR A 178 16.29 16.64 35.13
N GLY A 179 16.32 15.88 34.02
CA GLY A 179 17.53 15.21 33.52
C GLY A 179 17.89 13.92 34.28
N GLU A 180 17.19 13.61 35.38
CA GLU A 180 17.45 12.42 36.17
C GLU A 180 16.84 11.19 35.51
N SER A 181 17.69 10.23 35.14
CA SER A 181 17.27 9.06 34.36
C SER A 181 16.67 7.93 35.20
N MET A 182 16.81 7.99 36.53
CA MET A 182 16.23 7.02 37.45
C MET A 182 14.82 7.41 37.87
N ALA A 183 13.98 6.42 38.16
CA ALA A 183 12.62 6.67 38.63
C ALA A 183 12.64 7.21 40.07
N GLN A 184 12.05 8.37 40.27
CA GLN A 184 11.93 9.05 41.56
C GLN A 184 10.69 8.59 42.32
N SER A 185 10.81 8.42 43.64
CA SER A 185 9.70 8.00 44.50
C SER A 185 8.78 9.18 44.80
N LYS A 186 7.46 8.95 44.76
CA LYS A 186 6.47 10.00 44.97
C LYS A 186 5.60 9.73 46.20
N GLN A 187 5.30 10.76 46.98
CA GLN A 187 4.56 10.67 48.24
C GLN A 187 3.57 11.84 48.41
N PRO A 188 2.36 11.65 48.97
CA PRO A 188 1.33 12.70 48.99
C PRO A 188 1.54 13.80 50.03
N GLU A 189 2.48 13.66 50.97
CA GLU A 189 2.72 14.57 52.10
C GLU A 189 3.09 15.99 51.64
N THR A 190 2.75 16.99 52.45
CA THR A 190 3.05 18.41 52.16
C THR A 190 4.53 18.71 52.36
N LEU A 191 5.12 19.51 51.47
CA LEU A 191 6.51 19.97 51.58
C LEU A 191 6.55 21.39 52.18
N GLU A 192 7.37 21.60 53.21
CA GLU A 192 7.45 22.89 53.92
C GLU A 192 8.23 23.97 53.15
N GLN A 193 9.09 23.58 52.20
CA GLN A 193 9.92 24.50 51.42
C GLN A 193 9.17 25.06 50.21
N ILE A 194 8.88 26.36 50.24
CA ILE A 194 8.20 27.06 49.15
C ILE A 194 9.06 27.09 47.87
N ASP A 195 10.38 27.23 48.01
CA ASP A 195 11.34 27.32 46.89
C ASP A 195 12.01 25.98 46.52
N ALA A 196 11.36 24.85 46.80
CA ALA A 196 11.89 23.53 46.45
C ALA A 196 12.18 23.42 44.93
N PRO A 197 13.39 22.98 44.53
CA PRO A 197 13.72 22.63 43.14
C PRO A 197 12.72 21.64 42.56
N LEU A 198 12.52 21.67 41.23
CA LEU A 198 11.54 20.80 40.57
C LEU A 198 11.76 19.31 40.87
N ALA A 199 13.03 18.89 40.96
CA ALA A 199 13.41 17.50 41.25
C ALA A 199 13.03 17.05 42.67
N ASP A 200 12.93 17.99 43.63
CA ASP A 200 12.65 17.69 45.04
C ASP A 200 11.14 17.77 45.37
N ARG A 201 10.29 18.01 44.37
CA ARG A 201 8.83 18.08 44.52
C ARG A 201 8.20 16.70 44.39
N ASP A 202 8.45 15.84 45.38
CA ASP A 202 8.01 14.43 45.40
C ASP A 202 6.49 14.24 45.54
N ASN A 203 5.78 15.31 45.87
CA ASN A 203 4.33 15.30 46.06
C ASN A 203 3.54 15.85 44.86
N MET A 204 4.26 16.12 43.77
CA MET A 204 3.76 16.55 42.49
C MET A 204 4.07 15.50 41.42
N VAL A 205 3.27 15.51 40.36
CA VAL A 205 3.54 14.80 39.11
C VAL A 205 3.43 15.78 37.96
N PHE A 206 4.28 15.64 36.95
CA PHE A 206 4.47 16.67 35.93
C PHE A 206 4.12 16.20 34.52
N MET A 207 3.50 17.06 33.72
CA MET A 207 3.15 16.83 32.33
C MET A 207 4.37 16.39 31.51
N GLY A 208 4.23 15.31 30.74
CA GLY A 208 5.31 14.79 29.88
C GLY A 208 6.34 13.92 30.62
N THR A 209 6.13 13.67 31.91
CA THR A 209 6.80 12.59 32.65
C THR A 209 5.95 11.32 32.63
N SER A 210 6.48 10.22 33.16
CA SER A 210 5.80 8.92 33.09
C SER A 210 5.86 8.15 34.39
N VAL A 211 4.86 7.30 34.62
CA VAL A 211 4.82 6.43 35.79
C VAL A 211 5.62 5.17 35.51
N ALA A 212 6.67 4.94 36.30
CA ALA A 212 7.52 3.76 36.20
C ALA A 212 6.92 2.55 36.91
N ALA A 213 6.37 2.76 38.10
CA ALA A 213 5.85 1.71 38.98
C ALA A 213 4.83 2.29 39.97
N GLY A 214 3.97 1.42 40.51
CA GLY A 214 2.97 1.77 41.51
C GLY A 214 1.72 2.42 40.93
N THR A 215 0.87 2.93 41.82
CA THR A 215 -0.40 3.58 41.47
C THR A 215 -0.60 4.87 42.28
N GLY A 216 -1.32 5.84 41.72
CA GLY A 216 -1.63 7.08 42.42
C GLY A 216 -2.88 7.77 41.93
N GLN A 217 -3.36 8.73 42.73
CA GLN A 217 -4.41 9.67 42.36
C GLN A 217 -3.88 11.08 42.54
N ALA A 218 -4.06 11.95 41.55
CA ALA A 218 -3.56 13.32 41.60
C ALA A 218 -4.60 14.31 41.06
N VAL A 219 -4.76 15.47 41.70
CA VAL A 219 -5.64 16.55 41.21
C VAL A 219 -4.87 17.46 40.27
N VAL A 220 -5.42 17.72 39.09
CA VAL A 220 -4.79 18.59 38.07
C VAL A 220 -4.83 20.03 38.55
N VAL A 221 -3.65 20.64 38.69
CA VAL A 221 -3.49 22.02 39.14
C VAL A 221 -3.11 22.97 38.00
N ALA A 222 -2.42 22.47 36.97
CA ALA A 222 -2.07 23.26 35.79
C ALA A 222 -2.20 22.43 34.50
N THR A 223 -2.58 23.11 33.42
CA THR A 223 -2.79 22.51 32.09
C THR A 223 -2.14 23.36 31.01
N ALA A 224 -1.87 22.78 29.84
CA ALA A 224 -1.32 23.46 28.67
C ALA A 224 -0.04 24.26 29.00
N MET A 225 0.02 25.53 28.59
CA MET A 225 1.18 26.43 28.80
C MET A 225 1.44 26.79 30.28
N GLN A 226 0.52 26.46 31.19
CA GLN A 226 0.68 26.71 32.62
C GLN A 226 1.48 25.59 33.32
N THR A 227 1.69 24.45 32.65
CA THR A 227 2.54 23.36 33.16
C THR A 227 4.02 23.73 33.08
N GLU A 228 4.87 23.05 33.84
CA GLU A 228 6.33 23.25 33.79
C GLU A 228 6.89 22.91 32.41
N LEU A 229 6.40 21.82 31.79
CA LEU A 229 6.73 21.49 30.40
C LEU A 229 6.26 22.58 29.42
N GLY A 230 5.07 23.16 29.65
CA GLY A 230 4.55 24.24 28.84
C GLY A 230 5.33 25.55 28.96
N ARG A 231 5.85 25.85 30.15
CA ARG A 231 6.77 26.97 30.37
C ARG A 231 8.08 26.78 29.59
N ILE A 232 8.68 25.59 29.66
CA ILE A 232 9.88 25.24 28.89
C ILE A 232 9.60 25.31 27.38
N ALA A 233 8.47 24.77 26.91
CA ALA A 233 8.08 24.84 25.50
C ALA A 233 7.91 26.29 25.01
N GLY A 234 7.40 27.18 25.86
CA GLY A 234 7.35 28.62 25.58
C GLY A 234 8.73 29.24 25.37
N LEU A 235 9.74 28.84 26.16
CA LEU A 235 11.13 29.28 26.02
C LEU A 235 11.77 28.74 24.73
N ILE A 236 11.52 27.47 24.37
CA ILE A 236 12.05 26.86 23.14
C ILE A 236 11.43 27.50 21.89
N THR A 237 10.11 27.77 21.91
CA THR A 237 9.43 28.44 20.81
C THR A 237 9.95 29.87 20.59
N ALA A 238 10.40 30.53 21.67
CA ALA A 238 11.07 31.82 21.61
C ALA A 238 12.52 31.74 21.10
N ALA A 239 13.18 30.59 21.23
CA ALA A 239 14.55 30.33 20.75
C ALA A 239 14.61 29.88 19.28
N GLY A 240 13.52 29.29 18.76
CA GLY A 240 13.22 29.06 17.34
C GLY A 240 14.14 28.07 16.59
N GLU A 241 13.57 26.99 16.07
CA GLU A 241 14.05 26.32 14.83
C GLU A 241 13.01 25.29 14.32
N GLU A 242 12.73 25.32 13.01
CA GLU A 242 11.99 24.28 12.28
C GLU A 242 13.03 23.30 11.68
N GLU A 243 12.97 22.00 12.03
CA GLU A 243 13.90 21.00 11.48
C GLU A 243 13.37 20.38 10.17
N HIS A 244 13.98 20.74 9.03
CA HIS A 244 13.77 20.06 7.75
C HIS A 244 14.14 18.57 7.77
N THR A 245 13.44 17.76 6.98
CA THR A 245 13.75 16.32 6.88
C THR A 245 15.12 16.08 6.23
N PRO A 246 15.80 14.95 6.52
CA PRO A 246 17.09 14.63 5.88
C PRO A 246 17.01 14.59 4.34
N LEU A 247 15.91 14.08 3.78
CA LEU A 247 15.66 14.09 2.35
C LEU A 247 15.53 15.51 1.78
N GLU A 248 14.76 16.39 2.43
CA GLU A 248 14.63 17.80 2.04
C GLU A 248 15.99 18.49 2.04
N LYS A 249 16.79 18.31 3.09
CA LYS A 249 18.16 18.88 3.17
C LYS A 249 19.05 18.38 2.02
N LYS A 250 18.98 17.08 1.68
CA LYS A 250 19.72 16.52 0.54
C LYS A 250 19.27 17.15 -0.77
N LEU A 251 17.96 17.31 -0.98
CA LEU A 251 17.40 17.91 -2.19
C LEU A 251 17.70 19.40 -2.31
N GLU A 252 17.65 20.16 -1.21
CA GLU A 252 18.03 21.57 -1.18
C GLU A 252 19.51 21.75 -1.53
N SER A 253 20.39 20.91 -0.96
CA SER A 253 21.81 20.92 -1.28
C SER A 253 22.07 20.63 -2.76
N PHE A 254 21.30 19.71 -3.35
CA PHE A 254 21.39 19.39 -4.77
C PHE A 254 20.82 20.51 -5.66
N GLY A 255 19.71 21.11 -5.26
CA GLY A 255 19.13 22.29 -5.93
C GLY A 255 20.12 23.46 -5.97
N ARG A 256 20.87 23.68 -4.89
CA ARG A 256 21.94 24.70 -4.84
C ARG A 256 23.05 24.43 -5.86
N VAL A 257 23.41 23.16 -6.07
CA VAL A 257 24.38 22.78 -7.12
C VAL A 257 23.83 23.10 -8.51
N LEU A 258 22.55 22.77 -8.80
CA LEU A 258 21.92 23.12 -10.08
C LEU A 258 21.92 24.63 -10.32
N VAL A 259 21.61 25.44 -9.30
CA VAL A 259 21.63 26.91 -9.40
C VAL A 259 23.03 27.39 -9.79
N TRP A 260 24.09 26.89 -9.15
CA TRP A 260 25.46 27.27 -9.51
C TRP A 260 25.85 26.85 -10.94
N VAL A 261 25.43 25.66 -11.38
CA VAL A 261 25.63 25.20 -12.76
C VAL A 261 24.88 26.11 -13.74
N ALA A 262 23.62 26.45 -13.45
CA ALA A 262 22.80 27.34 -14.25
C ALA A 262 23.43 28.74 -14.37
N LEU A 263 23.87 29.33 -13.25
CA LEU A 263 24.56 30.62 -13.24
C LEU A 263 25.87 30.57 -14.05
N GLY A 264 26.62 29.47 -13.96
CA GLY A 264 27.82 29.26 -14.78
C GLY A 264 27.51 29.25 -16.28
N ILE A 265 26.44 28.56 -16.69
CA ILE A 265 25.99 28.53 -18.08
C ILE A 265 25.48 29.92 -18.50
N VAL A 266 24.67 30.59 -17.69
CA VAL A 266 24.21 31.96 -17.95
C VAL A 266 25.39 32.91 -18.17
N ALA A 267 26.40 32.89 -17.30
CA ALA A 267 27.58 33.74 -17.44
C ALA A 267 28.34 33.43 -18.73
N LEU A 268 28.50 32.15 -19.09
CA LEU A 268 29.11 31.72 -20.34
C LEU A 268 28.33 32.23 -21.55
N LEU A 269 27.01 32.03 -21.58
CA LEU A 269 26.15 32.42 -22.69
C LEU A 269 26.09 33.94 -22.85
N PHE A 270 25.97 34.67 -21.74
CA PHE A 270 25.98 36.14 -21.74
C PHE A 270 27.31 36.69 -22.28
N GLY A 271 28.44 36.10 -21.85
CA GLY A 271 29.77 36.46 -22.36
C GLY A 271 29.92 36.21 -23.86
N LEU A 272 29.53 35.01 -24.34
CA LEU A 272 29.57 34.67 -25.76
C LEU A 272 28.62 35.53 -26.61
N GLY A 273 27.44 35.84 -26.08
CA GLY A 273 26.45 36.71 -26.72
C GLY A 273 26.95 38.14 -26.91
N LEU A 274 27.56 38.73 -25.87
CA LEU A 274 28.19 40.04 -25.96
C LEU A 274 29.32 40.07 -26.99
N MET A 275 30.16 39.02 -27.03
CA MET A 275 31.22 38.88 -28.03
C MET A 275 30.68 38.80 -29.47
N ARG A 276 29.44 38.34 -29.65
CA ARG A 276 28.76 38.24 -30.95
C ARG A 276 27.96 39.48 -31.32
N GLY A 277 27.89 40.47 -30.43
CA GLY A 277 27.07 41.67 -30.63
C GLY A 277 25.57 41.41 -30.55
N THR A 278 25.14 40.34 -29.88
CA THR A 278 23.71 40.09 -29.61
C THR A 278 23.17 41.17 -28.69
N ASP A 279 21.90 41.55 -28.90
CA ASP A 279 21.27 42.60 -28.12
C ASP A 279 21.28 42.26 -26.60
N PRO A 280 21.73 43.17 -25.71
CA PRO A 280 21.82 42.90 -24.28
C PRO A 280 20.49 42.51 -23.63
N PHE A 281 19.36 43.00 -24.16
CA PHE A 281 18.04 42.65 -23.64
C PHE A 281 17.63 41.23 -24.06
N GLU A 282 17.90 40.83 -25.31
CA GLU A 282 17.68 39.44 -25.75
C GLU A 282 18.55 38.45 -24.94
N LEU A 283 19.79 38.83 -24.65
CA LEU A 283 20.69 38.04 -23.79
C LEU A 283 20.19 37.96 -22.34
N PHE A 284 19.66 39.06 -21.81
CA PHE A 284 19.06 39.08 -20.47
C PHE A 284 17.83 38.16 -20.40
N MET A 285 16.90 38.28 -21.34
CA MET A 285 15.69 37.45 -21.39
C MET A 285 16.02 35.97 -21.57
N THR A 286 17.00 35.65 -22.42
CA THR A 286 17.50 34.27 -22.61
C THR A 286 18.12 33.72 -21.32
N SER A 287 18.89 34.56 -20.61
CA SER A 287 19.52 34.20 -19.33
C SER A 287 18.51 33.94 -18.22
N VAL A 288 17.46 34.77 -18.11
CA VAL A 288 16.35 34.55 -17.18
C VAL A 288 15.60 33.27 -17.51
N SER A 289 15.31 33.03 -18.79
CA SER A 289 14.63 31.81 -19.24
C SER A 289 15.41 30.55 -18.89
N LEU A 290 16.73 30.58 -19.05
CA LEU A 290 17.62 29.48 -18.72
C LEU A 290 17.69 29.21 -17.21
N ALA A 291 17.72 30.28 -16.41
CA ALA A 291 17.73 30.16 -14.95
C ALA A 291 16.44 29.52 -14.43
N VAL A 292 15.30 29.81 -15.06
CA VAL A 292 13.99 29.20 -14.74
C VAL A 292 13.96 27.73 -15.15
N ALA A 293 14.39 27.39 -16.37
CA ALA A 293 14.45 25.99 -16.84
C ALA A 293 15.34 25.10 -15.96
N ALA A 294 16.40 25.67 -15.38
CA ALA A 294 17.34 24.91 -14.58
C ALA A 294 16.84 24.55 -13.17
N VAL A 295 15.74 25.14 -12.69
CA VAL A 295 15.28 24.90 -11.32
C VAL A 295 14.02 24.04 -11.32
N PRO A 296 14.05 22.87 -10.66
CA PRO A 296 12.90 21.99 -10.60
C PRO A 296 11.92 22.49 -9.52
N GLU A 297 11.10 23.48 -9.87
CA GLU A 297 10.17 24.17 -8.96
C GLU A 297 9.16 23.21 -8.31
N GLY A 298 8.74 22.16 -9.02
CA GLY A 298 7.78 21.16 -8.52
C GLY A 298 8.38 20.13 -7.54
N LEU A 299 9.70 20.12 -7.33
CA LEU A 299 10.36 19.03 -6.64
C LEU A 299 10.03 18.92 -5.13
N PRO A 300 10.07 20.02 -4.34
CA PRO A 300 9.72 19.94 -2.93
C PRO A 300 8.29 19.44 -2.75
N THR A 301 7.37 19.97 -3.56
CA THR A 301 5.95 19.64 -3.46
C THR A 301 5.65 18.19 -3.81
N VAL A 302 6.27 17.67 -4.87
CA VAL A 302 6.13 16.26 -5.27
C VAL A 302 6.59 15.32 -4.15
N VAL A 303 7.70 15.64 -3.49
CA VAL A 303 8.23 14.84 -2.37
C VAL A 303 7.29 14.88 -1.17
N THR A 304 6.81 16.07 -0.78
CA THR A 304 5.86 16.22 0.33
C THR A 304 4.56 15.44 0.07
N VAL A 305 4.04 15.49 -1.16
CA VAL A 305 2.82 14.73 -1.52
C VAL A 305 3.08 13.22 -1.52
N ALA A 306 4.23 12.78 -2.05
CA ALA A 306 4.63 11.37 -2.05
C ALA A 306 4.68 10.80 -0.62
N LEU A 307 5.35 11.53 0.29
CA LEU A 307 5.47 11.17 1.71
C LEU A 307 4.09 11.18 2.40
N SER A 308 3.30 12.23 2.22
CA SER A 308 1.97 12.36 2.85
C SER A 308 1.02 11.23 2.44
N LEU A 309 0.93 10.94 1.14
CA LEU A 309 0.10 9.83 0.63
C LEU A 309 0.67 8.47 1.03
N GLY A 310 2.00 8.34 1.10
CA GLY A 310 2.70 7.17 1.64
C GLY A 310 2.29 6.87 3.07
N VAL A 311 2.32 7.86 3.96
CA VAL A 311 1.89 7.71 5.35
C VAL A 311 0.41 7.34 5.47
N LEU A 312 -0.45 7.90 4.62
CA LEU A 312 -1.87 7.51 4.59
C LEU A 312 -2.06 6.04 4.20
N ARG A 313 -1.25 5.51 3.26
CA ARG A 313 -1.26 4.08 2.92
C ARG A 313 -0.73 3.20 4.05
N MET A 314 0.35 3.62 4.72
CA MET A 314 0.89 2.93 5.90
C MET A 314 -0.13 2.86 7.03
N SER A 315 -0.84 3.96 7.32
CA SER A 315 -1.88 4.02 8.35
C SER A 315 -3.02 3.02 8.09
N ARG A 316 -3.43 2.85 6.83
CA ARG A 316 -4.41 1.81 6.43
C ARG A 316 -3.88 0.39 6.60
N ARG A 317 -2.57 0.19 6.69
CA ARG A 317 -1.88 -1.07 7.00
C ARG A 317 -1.41 -1.11 8.46
N HIS A 318 -2.14 -0.44 9.35
CA HIS A 318 -1.92 -0.39 10.79
C HIS A 318 -0.63 0.27 11.29
N ALA A 319 0.14 0.92 10.41
CA ALA A 319 1.39 1.62 10.75
C ALA A 319 1.19 3.14 10.77
N LEU A 320 1.10 3.71 11.96
CA LEU A 320 0.86 5.13 12.19
C LEU A 320 2.20 5.87 12.40
N MET A 321 2.58 6.71 11.44
CA MET A 321 3.83 7.48 11.52
C MET A 321 3.65 8.75 12.37
N ARG A 322 4.50 8.95 13.37
CA ARG A 322 4.55 10.21 14.15
C ARG A 322 5.48 11.23 13.53
N LYS A 323 6.59 10.79 12.92
CA LYS A 323 7.56 11.65 12.24
C LYS A 323 7.68 11.28 10.77
N LEU A 324 7.52 12.27 9.88
CA LEU A 324 7.64 12.05 8.43
C LEU A 324 9.05 11.60 8.02
N ALA A 325 10.09 12.14 8.66
CA ALA A 325 11.47 11.75 8.43
C ALA A 325 11.73 10.25 8.66
N ALA A 326 10.95 9.59 9.53
CA ALA A 326 11.11 8.17 9.81
C ALA A 326 10.67 7.27 8.63
N VAL A 327 9.80 7.76 7.74
CA VAL A 327 9.38 7.03 6.53
C VAL A 327 10.59 6.71 5.63
N GLU A 328 11.49 7.69 5.45
CA GLU A 328 12.70 7.53 4.64
C GLU A 328 13.64 6.50 5.28
N THR A 329 13.89 6.64 6.58
CA THR A 329 14.77 5.73 7.35
C THR A 329 14.24 4.30 7.32
N LEU A 330 12.91 4.13 7.36
CA LEU A 330 12.24 2.82 7.37
C LEU A 330 12.52 2.02 6.10
N GLY A 331 12.57 2.69 4.95
CA GLY A 331 12.95 2.06 3.69
C GLY A 331 14.38 1.50 3.67
N SER A 332 15.28 2.07 4.46
CA SER A 332 16.68 1.61 4.61
C SER A 332 16.93 0.65 5.77
N THR A 333 15.89 0.19 6.46
CA THR A 333 16.07 -0.69 7.63
C THR A 333 16.83 -1.96 7.26
N THR A 334 17.93 -2.21 7.98
CA THR A 334 18.78 -3.40 7.82
C THR A 334 18.55 -4.42 8.93
N VAL A 335 18.18 -3.96 10.13
CA VAL A 335 17.99 -4.80 11.31
C VAL A 335 16.69 -4.40 12.00
N ILE A 336 15.87 -5.38 12.34
CA ILE A 336 14.68 -5.19 13.17
C ILE A 336 14.91 -5.96 14.47
N CYS A 337 15.15 -5.20 15.54
CA CYS A 337 15.16 -5.70 16.91
C CYS A 337 13.73 -5.67 17.43
N THR A 338 13.20 -6.83 17.81
CA THR A 338 11.79 -6.95 18.20
C THR A 338 11.63 -7.70 19.50
N ASP A 339 10.71 -7.23 20.33
CA ASP A 339 10.27 -7.99 21.50
C ASP A 339 9.44 -9.21 21.08
N LYS A 340 9.44 -10.26 21.91
CA LYS A 340 8.75 -11.50 21.61
C LYS A 340 7.26 -11.40 21.95
N THR A 341 6.95 -11.10 23.20
CA THR A 341 5.60 -11.23 23.76
C THR A 341 4.66 -10.20 23.11
N GLY A 342 3.49 -10.64 22.64
CA GLY A 342 2.46 -9.78 22.04
C GLY A 342 2.77 -9.29 20.61
N THR A 343 4.05 -9.13 20.26
CA THR A 343 4.51 -8.70 18.92
C THR A 343 4.70 -9.86 17.95
N LEU A 344 5.53 -10.85 18.31
CA LEU A 344 5.78 -12.06 17.52
C LEU A 344 4.83 -13.20 17.88
N THR A 345 4.35 -13.18 19.13
CA THR A 345 3.40 -14.16 19.68
C THR A 345 2.02 -13.54 19.85
N MET A 346 1.02 -14.39 20.09
CA MET A 346 -0.36 -13.93 20.26
C MET A 346 -0.55 -13.12 21.55
N GLY A 347 0.32 -13.31 22.55
CA GLY A 347 0.10 -12.80 23.92
C GLY A 347 -0.99 -13.58 24.66
N GLU A 348 -1.37 -14.76 24.14
CA GLU A 348 -2.45 -15.59 24.65
C GLU A 348 -1.89 -16.97 24.98
N MET A 349 -1.84 -17.29 26.28
CA MET A 349 -1.32 -18.57 26.72
C MET A 349 -2.23 -19.70 26.21
N THR A 350 -1.65 -20.71 25.57
CA THR A 350 -2.39 -21.79 24.91
C THR A 350 -1.81 -23.14 25.30
N VAL A 351 -2.65 -24.06 25.78
CA VAL A 351 -2.24 -25.44 26.04
C VAL A 351 -1.98 -26.15 24.71
N ARG A 352 -0.81 -26.80 24.58
CA ARG A 352 -0.37 -27.50 23.37
C ARG A 352 -0.11 -28.99 23.59
N ALA A 353 0.12 -29.41 24.82
CA ALA A 353 0.36 -30.80 25.14
C ALA A 353 -0.26 -31.20 26.47
N PHE A 354 -0.74 -32.45 26.55
CA PHE A 354 -1.06 -33.11 27.80
C PHE A 354 -0.24 -34.38 27.96
N TYR A 355 0.03 -34.77 29.20
CA TYR A 355 0.56 -36.07 29.55
C TYR A 355 -0.27 -36.66 30.68
N VAL A 356 -0.95 -37.78 30.44
CA VAL A 356 -1.80 -38.44 31.43
C VAL A 356 -1.80 -39.94 31.19
N ALA A 357 -1.82 -40.73 32.27
CA ALA A 357 -1.82 -42.20 32.22
C ALA A 357 -0.74 -42.82 31.29
N GLY A 358 0.47 -42.24 31.27
CA GLY A 358 1.58 -42.74 30.45
C GLY A 358 1.53 -42.32 28.97
N GLN A 359 0.53 -41.53 28.55
CA GLN A 359 0.31 -41.15 27.16
C GLN A 359 0.47 -39.65 26.94
N ARG A 360 1.00 -39.28 25.78
CA ARG A 360 1.16 -37.89 25.32
C ARG A 360 0.06 -37.52 24.34
N TYR A 361 -0.51 -36.34 24.52
CA TYR A 361 -1.53 -35.79 23.64
C TYR A 361 -1.10 -34.43 23.13
N GLN A 362 -1.45 -34.12 21.88
CA GLN A 362 -1.25 -32.80 21.27
C GLN A 362 -2.58 -32.07 21.22
N VAL A 363 -2.58 -30.80 21.59
CA VAL A 363 -3.77 -29.94 21.55
C VAL A 363 -3.64 -28.96 20.39
N THR A 364 -4.62 -28.98 19.50
CA THR A 364 -4.72 -28.04 18.39
C THR A 364 -5.64 -26.87 18.75
N GLY A 365 -5.64 -25.83 17.92
CA GLY A 365 -6.31 -24.56 18.22
C GLY A 365 -5.41 -23.60 19.00
N VAL A 366 -5.68 -22.31 18.88
CA VAL A 366 -4.89 -21.22 19.46
C VAL A 366 -5.81 -20.29 20.24
N GLY A 367 -5.30 -19.73 21.34
CA GLY A 367 -6.03 -18.79 22.18
C GLY A 367 -7.07 -19.47 23.06
N TYR A 368 -7.95 -18.64 23.61
CA TYR A 368 -8.95 -19.06 24.61
C TYR A 368 -10.26 -19.60 24.02
N GLY A 369 -10.39 -19.65 22.69
CA GLY A 369 -11.58 -20.17 22.03
C GLY A 369 -11.74 -21.69 22.16
N PRO A 370 -12.96 -22.22 22.00
CA PRO A 370 -13.23 -23.66 22.00
C PRO A 370 -12.68 -24.36 20.74
N ASP A 371 -12.29 -23.60 19.72
CA ASP A 371 -11.76 -24.14 18.46
C ASP A 371 -10.45 -24.91 18.71
N GLY A 372 -10.46 -26.20 18.37
CA GLY A 372 -9.32 -27.10 18.57
C GLY A 372 -9.76 -28.53 18.89
N GLU A 373 -8.86 -29.47 18.66
CA GLU A 373 -9.04 -30.89 18.92
C GLU A 373 -7.80 -31.46 19.62
N VAL A 374 -8.00 -32.50 20.45
CA VAL A 374 -6.91 -33.26 21.07
C VAL A 374 -6.58 -34.48 20.23
N HIS A 375 -5.30 -34.63 19.89
CA HIS A 375 -4.77 -35.70 19.05
C HIS A 375 -3.88 -36.63 19.87
N PHE A 376 -3.99 -37.93 19.58
CA PHE A 376 -3.10 -38.99 20.05
C PHE A 376 -2.46 -39.65 18.81
N GLU A 377 -1.13 -39.70 18.75
CA GLU A 377 -0.36 -40.24 17.62
C GLU A 377 -0.80 -39.70 16.24
N GLY A 378 -1.15 -38.41 16.18
CA GLY A 378 -1.56 -37.71 14.94
C GLY A 378 -3.05 -37.83 14.59
N ASN A 379 -3.80 -38.75 15.22
CA ASN A 379 -5.24 -38.91 15.02
C ASN A 379 -6.04 -38.27 16.14
N LYS A 380 -7.29 -37.85 15.86
CA LYS A 380 -8.21 -37.33 16.88
C LYS A 380 -8.43 -38.39 17.97
N ALA A 381 -8.30 -38.01 19.24
CA ALA A 381 -8.46 -38.93 20.36
C ALA A 381 -9.88 -39.54 20.41
N GLN A 382 -9.98 -40.87 20.58
CA GLN A 382 -11.25 -41.64 20.65
C GLN A 382 -11.35 -42.43 21.98
N ALA A 383 -12.52 -42.95 22.32
CA ALA A 383 -12.78 -43.73 23.54
C ALA A 383 -12.18 -45.14 23.44
N PRO A 384 -10.95 -45.34 23.96
CA PRO A 384 -10.72 -45.40 25.41
C PRO A 384 -9.80 -44.30 25.99
N HIS A 385 -9.18 -43.48 25.15
CA HIS A 385 -8.25 -42.42 25.56
C HIS A 385 -8.95 -41.22 26.23
N THR A 386 -10.27 -41.09 26.06
CA THR A 386 -11.06 -40.01 26.65
C THR A 386 -11.18 -40.12 28.16
N VAL A 387 -11.14 -41.31 28.78
CA VAL A 387 -11.38 -41.42 30.24
C VAL A 387 -10.26 -40.75 31.04
N ALA A 388 -9.01 -41.11 30.76
CA ALA A 388 -7.87 -40.51 31.43
C ALA A 388 -7.73 -39.00 31.12
N LEU A 389 -8.05 -38.61 29.88
CA LEU A 389 -8.04 -37.21 29.47
C LEU A 389 -9.15 -36.39 30.17
N LEU A 390 -10.33 -36.97 30.38
CA LEU A 390 -11.45 -36.36 31.11
C LEU A 390 -11.13 -36.20 32.59
N GLU A 391 -10.40 -37.13 33.19
CA GLU A 391 -9.95 -37.01 34.59
C GLU A 391 -9.00 -35.81 34.74
N LEU A 392 -7.98 -35.71 33.87
CA LEU A 392 -7.10 -34.54 33.84
C LEU A 392 -7.88 -33.25 33.59
N ALA A 393 -8.82 -33.24 32.64
CA ALA A 393 -9.67 -32.09 32.36
C ALA A 393 -10.50 -31.69 33.59
N THR A 394 -11.01 -32.66 34.35
CA THR A 394 -11.80 -32.40 35.56
C THR A 394 -10.97 -31.74 36.64
N VAL A 395 -9.71 -32.17 36.85
CA VAL A 395 -8.80 -31.53 37.81
C VAL A 395 -8.44 -30.11 37.37
N ILE A 396 -8.11 -29.93 36.09
CA ILE A 396 -7.74 -28.63 35.53
C ILE A 396 -8.88 -27.61 35.67
N LEU A 397 -10.10 -28.02 35.29
CA LEU A 397 -11.29 -27.18 35.39
C LEU A 397 -11.76 -26.99 36.84
N GLY A 398 -11.57 -28.00 37.69
CA GLY A 398 -11.88 -27.94 39.11
C GLY A 398 -10.96 -26.99 39.89
N CYS A 399 -9.70 -26.84 39.47
CA CYS A 399 -8.72 -25.94 40.07
C CYS A 399 -8.46 -24.70 39.19
N ASN A 400 -9.50 -23.89 38.98
CA ASN A 400 -9.45 -22.70 38.12
C ASN A 400 -10.34 -21.57 38.67
N ASN A 401 -9.89 -20.32 38.57
CA ASN A 401 -10.67 -19.13 38.90
C ASN A 401 -10.87 -18.17 37.71
N ALA A 402 -10.26 -18.46 36.56
CA ALA A 402 -10.42 -17.63 35.38
C ALA A 402 -11.81 -17.82 34.75
N HIS A 403 -12.27 -16.79 34.05
CA HIS A 403 -13.49 -16.83 33.25
C HIS A 403 -13.18 -16.50 31.80
N LEU A 404 -13.78 -17.24 30.88
CA LEU A 404 -13.70 -16.95 29.45
C LEU A 404 -14.97 -16.22 29.01
N VAL A 405 -14.81 -15.01 28.50
CA VAL A 405 -15.91 -14.15 28.04
C VAL A 405 -15.75 -13.88 26.56
N GLN A 406 -16.85 -13.99 25.81
CA GLN A 406 -16.87 -13.66 24.40
C GLN A 406 -17.28 -12.19 24.21
N GLU A 407 -16.34 -11.35 23.77
CA GLU A 407 -16.58 -9.96 23.40
C GLU A 407 -16.31 -9.77 21.91
N GLN A 408 -17.28 -9.21 21.18
CA GLN A 408 -17.15 -8.89 19.75
C GLN A 408 -16.69 -10.09 18.87
N GLY A 409 -17.05 -11.31 19.26
CA GLY A 409 -16.67 -12.54 18.55
C GLY A 409 -15.30 -13.11 18.93
N THR A 410 -14.52 -12.42 19.77
CA THR A 410 -13.23 -12.88 20.32
C THR A 410 -13.37 -13.34 21.77
N TRP A 411 -12.72 -14.45 22.13
CA TRP A 411 -12.67 -14.95 23.51
C TRP A 411 -11.57 -14.24 24.28
N LYS A 412 -11.93 -13.63 25.40
CA LYS A 412 -10.99 -13.01 26.35
C LYS A 412 -11.02 -13.75 27.67
N VAL A 413 -9.86 -13.79 28.32
CA VAL A 413 -9.74 -14.26 29.70
C VAL A 413 -9.94 -13.09 30.66
N ILE A 414 -10.76 -13.31 31.69
CA ILE A 414 -10.83 -12.49 32.90
C ILE A 414 -10.21 -13.32 34.01
N GLY A 415 -9.03 -12.93 34.49
CA GLY A 415 -8.22 -13.71 35.43
C GLY A 415 -6.80 -13.97 34.91
N ASP A 416 -6.08 -14.91 35.54
CA ASP A 416 -4.72 -15.24 35.13
C ASP A 416 -4.70 -15.93 33.74
N PRO A 417 -3.82 -15.51 32.80
CA PRO A 417 -3.72 -16.12 31.48
C PRO A 417 -3.39 -17.63 31.49
N THR A 418 -2.63 -18.10 32.47
CA THR A 418 -2.28 -19.52 32.65
C THR A 418 -3.53 -20.33 33.00
N GLU A 419 -4.35 -19.80 33.91
CA GLU A 419 -5.64 -20.41 34.27
C GLU A 419 -6.63 -20.35 33.10
N GLY A 420 -6.70 -19.23 32.36
CA GLY A 420 -7.51 -19.15 31.14
C GLY A 420 -7.12 -20.18 30.08
N ALA A 421 -5.82 -20.40 29.88
CA ALA A 421 -5.29 -21.41 28.96
C ALA A 421 -5.70 -22.82 29.39
N LEU A 422 -5.58 -23.10 30.69
CA LEU A 422 -6.00 -24.36 31.30
C LEU A 422 -7.51 -24.58 31.14
N LEU A 423 -8.33 -23.55 31.29
CA LEU A 423 -9.78 -23.64 31.14
C LEU A 423 -10.17 -23.98 29.69
N ALA A 424 -9.55 -23.29 28.72
CA ALA A 424 -9.73 -23.61 27.30
C ALA A 424 -9.20 -25.00 26.95
N GLY A 425 -8.04 -25.39 27.48
CA GLY A 425 -7.43 -26.70 27.27
C GLY A 425 -8.26 -27.84 27.85
N GLY A 426 -8.77 -27.69 29.07
CA GLY A 426 -9.66 -28.65 29.74
C GLY A 426 -10.99 -28.83 28.99
N ALA A 427 -11.54 -27.74 28.44
CA ALA A 427 -12.71 -27.82 27.57
C ALA A 427 -12.42 -28.60 26.27
N LYS A 428 -11.28 -28.33 25.60
CA LYS A 428 -10.84 -29.06 24.39
C LYS A 428 -10.58 -30.54 24.66
N ALA A 429 -10.15 -30.87 25.87
CA ALA A 429 -9.98 -32.24 26.37
C ALA A 429 -11.31 -32.98 26.64
N GLY A 430 -12.46 -32.31 26.45
CA GLY A 430 -13.80 -32.89 26.61
C GLY A 430 -14.46 -32.60 27.96
N GLY A 431 -13.81 -31.81 28.82
CA GLY A 431 -14.37 -31.39 30.10
C GLY A 431 -15.46 -30.32 29.94
N ASP A 432 -16.48 -30.37 30.80
CA ASP A 432 -17.55 -29.37 30.83
C ASP A 432 -17.43 -28.52 32.11
N HIS A 433 -16.93 -27.30 31.95
CA HIS A 433 -16.75 -26.35 33.05
C HIS A 433 -18.08 -25.99 33.73
N ALA A 434 -19.16 -25.81 32.96
CA ALA A 434 -20.47 -25.47 33.51
C ALA A 434 -21.12 -26.66 34.25
N ARG A 435 -20.76 -27.89 33.88
CA ARG A 435 -21.10 -29.08 34.67
C ARG A 435 -20.33 -29.11 35.98
N ILE A 436 -19.02 -28.88 35.95
CA ILE A 436 -18.17 -28.88 37.16
C ILE A 436 -18.64 -27.82 38.15
N GLU A 437 -18.98 -26.60 37.72
CA GLU A 437 -19.50 -25.57 38.64
C GLU A 437 -20.86 -25.93 39.27
N ARG A 438 -21.71 -26.68 38.55
CA ARG A 438 -23.01 -27.14 39.08
C ARG A 438 -22.91 -28.36 39.99
N GLU A 439 -22.13 -29.36 39.58
CA GLU A 439 -22.05 -30.67 40.24
C GLU A 439 -20.99 -30.71 41.34
N LEU A 440 -19.95 -29.87 41.22
CA LEU A 440 -18.80 -29.77 42.14
C LEU A 440 -18.65 -28.34 42.67
N PRO A 441 -19.61 -27.82 43.47
CA PRO A 441 -19.58 -26.43 43.91
C PRO A 441 -18.34 -26.14 44.78
N LYS A 442 -17.67 -25.02 44.51
CA LYS A 442 -16.52 -24.53 45.27
C LYS A 442 -16.89 -24.29 46.74
N GLN A 443 -16.13 -24.89 47.66
CA GLN A 443 -16.30 -24.72 49.10
C GLN A 443 -15.21 -23.84 49.70
N HIS A 444 -13.97 -24.05 49.28
CA HIS A 444 -12.82 -23.30 49.78
C HIS A 444 -11.72 -23.19 48.72
N GLU A 445 -10.82 -22.23 48.91
CA GLU A 445 -9.74 -21.91 47.99
C GLU A 445 -8.48 -21.57 48.77
N ILE A 446 -7.34 -22.12 48.33
CA ILE A 446 -6.01 -21.71 48.77
C ILE A 446 -5.30 -21.10 47.55
N PRO A 447 -5.29 -19.76 47.43
CA PRO A 447 -4.90 -19.03 46.22
C PRO A 447 -3.40 -19.08 46.00
N PHE A 448 -2.95 -19.17 44.74
CA PHE A 448 -1.54 -19.39 44.39
C PHE A 448 -0.56 -18.54 45.23
N ASP A 449 0.47 -19.19 45.76
CA ASP A 449 1.56 -18.54 46.49
C ASP A 449 2.91 -18.92 45.87
N SER A 450 3.81 -17.95 45.79
CA SER A 450 5.08 -18.08 45.05
C SER A 450 6.11 -18.94 45.77
N ASP A 451 6.02 -19.06 47.09
CA ASP A 451 6.89 -19.90 47.90
C ASP A 451 6.47 -21.37 47.77
N ARG A 452 5.16 -21.65 47.81
CA ARG A 452 4.63 -23.02 47.62
C ARG A 452 4.52 -23.45 46.16
N LYS A 453 4.35 -22.52 45.21
CA LYS A 453 4.19 -22.77 43.76
C LYS A 453 3.03 -23.70 43.38
N LEU A 454 1.99 -23.76 44.21
CA LEU A 454 0.77 -24.55 44.02
C LEU A 454 -0.44 -23.63 44.05
N SER A 455 -1.59 -24.09 43.55
CA SER A 455 -2.92 -23.50 43.65
C SER A 455 -3.88 -24.64 43.97
N THR A 456 -4.81 -24.44 44.91
CA THR A 456 -5.67 -25.51 45.42
C THR A 456 -7.11 -25.04 45.54
N MET A 457 -8.04 -25.80 44.93
CA MET A 457 -9.49 -25.59 45.03
C MET A 457 -10.17 -26.79 45.67
N ILE A 458 -10.95 -26.54 46.72
CA ILE A 458 -11.68 -27.59 47.43
C ILE A 458 -13.14 -27.52 47.02
N ARG A 459 -13.63 -28.61 46.42
CA ARG A 459 -15.00 -28.73 45.89
C ARG A 459 -15.72 -29.90 46.55
N LYS A 460 -17.04 -29.78 46.64
CA LYS A 460 -17.89 -30.83 47.19
C LYS A 460 -18.30 -31.82 46.10
N LEU A 461 -18.03 -33.10 46.30
CA LEU A 461 -18.43 -34.19 45.40
C LEU A 461 -19.93 -34.51 45.56
N PRO A 462 -20.57 -35.18 44.57
CA PRO A 462 -21.99 -35.55 44.64
C PRO A 462 -22.34 -36.50 45.79
N ASP A 463 -21.38 -37.29 46.26
CA ASP A 463 -21.52 -38.19 47.43
C ASP A 463 -21.40 -37.45 48.78
N GLY A 464 -21.16 -36.14 48.74
CA GLY A 464 -21.05 -35.27 49.92
C GLY A 464 -19.63 -35.12 50.46
N LYS A 465 -18.64 -35.87 49.95
CA LYS A 465 -17.24 -35.73 50.35
C LYS A 465 -16.60 -34.48 49.77
N LEU A 466 -15.47 -34.06 50.32
CA LEU A 466 -14.68 -32.95 49.79
C LEU A 466 -13.51 -33.49 48.98
N ARG A 467 -13.23 -32.89 47.83
CA ARG A 467 -12.04 -33.15 47.02
C ARG A 467 -11.25 -31.86 46.83
N ALA A 468 -9.97 -31.91 47.15
CA ALA A 468 -9.01 -30.88 46.80
C ALA A 468 -8.45 -31.16 45.40
N PHE A 469 -8.57 -30.20 44.50
CA PHE A 469 -7.93 -30.17 43.19
C PHE A 469 -6.74 -29.23 43.26
N ILE A 470 -5.57 -29.67 42.80
CA ILE A 470 -4.30 -28.94 42.93
C ILE A 470 -3.63 -28.83 41.57
N ASN A 471 -3.20 -27.61 41.22
CA ASN A 471 -2.35 -27.32 40.06
C ASN A 471 -1.07 -26.63 40.53
N GLY A 472 0.09 -26.94 39.94
CA GLY A 472 1.32 -26.23 40.29
C GLY A 472 2.59 -26.71 39.59
N ALA A 473 3.74 -26.28 40.11
CA ALA A 473 5.04 -26.67 39.56
C ALA A 473 5.24 -28.21 39.65
N PRO A 474 5.56 -28.91 38.54
CA PRO A 474 5.61 -30.38 38.53
C PRO A 474 6.55 -30.99 39.56
N ASP A 475 7.73 -30.41 39.78
CA ASP A 475 8.73 -30.85 40.75
C ASP A 475 8.22 -30.74 42.20
N VAL A 476 7.58 -29.62 42.54
CA VAL A 476 7.03 -29.37 43.87
C VAL A 476 5.81 -30.26 44.13
N LEU A 477 4.93 -30.40 43.14
CA LEU A 477 3.72 -31.21 43.25
C LEU A 477 4.05 -32.69 43.43
N LEU A 478 4.97 -33.22 42.61
CA LEU A 478 5.38 -34.62 42.69
C LEU A 478 5.94 -34.97 44.06
N ALA A 479 6.70 -34.09 44.71
CA ALA A 479 7.23 -34.32 46.06
C ALA A 479 6.15 -34.63 47.12
N ARG A 480 4.91 -34.20 46.86
CA ARG A 480 3.75 -34.37 47.75
C ARG A 480 2.79 -35.49 47.29
N CYS A 481 3.09 -36.15 46.17
CA CYS A 481 2.28 -37.26 45.64
C CYS A 481 2.77 -38.61 46.17
N THR A 482 1.84 -39.42 46.70
CA THR A 482 2.08 -40.81 47.11
C THR A 482 1.44 -41.83 46.17
N SER A 483 0.46 -41.39 45.37
CA SER A 483 -0.29 -42.24 44.44
C SER A 483 -0.33 -41.64 43.03
N LEU A 484 -0.56 -42.49 42.04
CA LEU A 484 -0.63 -42.17 40.63
C LEU A 484 -1.94 -42.69 40.04
N TYR A 485 -2.62 -41.86 39.24
CA TYR A 485 -3.74 -42.27 38.41
C TYR A 485 -3.25 -42.93 37.12
N SER A 486 -3.58 -44.20 36.89
CA SER A 486 -3.17 -44.99 35.73
C SER A 486 -4.33 -45.84 35.20
N SER A 487 -4.71 -45.63 33.93
CA SER A 487 -5.72 -46.43 33.22
C SER A 487 -7.03 -46.66 34.01
N ASP A 488 -7.56 -45.59 34.59
CA ASP A 488 -8.79 -45.59 35.40
C ASP A 488 -8.70 -46.23 36.80
N VAL A 489 -7.47 -46.46 37.28
CA VAL A 489 -7.22 -46.98 38.64
C VAL A 489 -6.16 -46.12 39.34
N VAL A 490 -6.38 -45.85 40.63
CA VAL A 490 -5.37 -45.22 41.50
C VAL A 490 -4.49 -46.32 42.10
N ARG A 491 -3.17 -46.18 41.94
CA ARG A 491 -2.18 -47.10 42.53
C ARG A 491 -1.06 -46.32 43.24
N PRO A 492 -0.31 -46.93 44.17
CA PRO A 492 0.89 -46.33 44.73
C PRO A 492 1.88 -45.91 43.64
N MET A 493 2.48 -44.73 43.80
CA MET A 493 3.50 -44.20 42.89
C MET A 493 4.87 -44.82 43.22
N THR A 494 5.56 -45.33 42.21
CA THR A 494 6.94 -45.84 42.35
C THR A 494 7.98 -44.76 42.03
N ASP A 495 9.23 -44.96 42.44
CA ASP A 495 10.33 -44.06 42.07
C ASP A 495 10.59 -44.03 40.55
N GLU A 496 10.35 -45.15 39.87
CA GLU A 496 10.43 -45.23 38.41
C GLU A 496 9.38 -44.35 37.73
N ASP A 497 8.12 -44.37 38.22
CA ASP A 497 7.06 -43.49 37.72
C ASP A 497 7.45 -42.00 37.87
N ARG A 498 8.01 -41.64 39.03
CA ARG A 498 8.46 -40.27 39.32
C ARG A 498 9.54 -39.82 38.34
N GLN A 499 10.52 -40.69 38.05
CA GLN A 499 11.57 -40.40 37.06
C GLN A 499 11.00 -40.26 35.65
N ILE A 500 10.05 -41.10 35.25
CA ILE A 500 9.38 -40.99 33.95
C ILE A 500 8.66 -39.65 33.84
N ILE A 501 7.86 -39.25 34.85
CA ILE A 501 7.13 -37.98 34.81
C ILE A 501 8.10 -36.77 34.76
N LEU A 502 9.20 -36.80 35.50
CA LEU A 502 10.23 -35.75 35.43
C LEU A 502 10.90 -35.68 34.05
N ALA A 503 11.16 -36.81 33.41
CA ALA A 503 11.66 -36.85 32.04
C ALA A 503 10.64 -36.27 31.04
N GLN A 504 9.35 -36.50 31.26
CA GLN A 504 8.27 -35.92 30.45
C GLN A 504 8.18 -34.39 30.62
N ASN A 505 8.25 -33.92 31.86
CA ASN A 505 8.33 -32.49 32.16
C ASN A 505 9.52 -31.84 31.42
N THR A 506 10.70 -32.47 31.48
CA THR A 506 11.91 -31.99 30.79
C THR A 506 11.73 -31.97 29.27
N ALA A 507 11.13 -33.00 28.68
CA ALA A 507 10.87 -33.08 27.24
C ALA A 507 9.89 -31.98 26.77
N MET A 508 8.84 -31.69 27.54
CA MET A 508 7.92 -30.60 27.25
C MET A 508 8.60 -29.23 27.38
N ALA A 509 9.41 -29.04 28.42
CA ALA A 509 10.17 -27.81 28.61
C ALA A 509 11.17 -27.55 27.45
N GLN A 510 11.81 -28.60 26.91
CA GLN A 510 12.66 -28.51 25.72
C GLN A 510 11.91 -28.06 24.46
N GLN A 511 10.59 -28.27 24.40
CA GLN A 511 9.70 -27.76 23.37
C GLN A 511 9.16 -26.35 23.68
N ALA A 512 9.81 -25.62 24.60
CA ALA A 512 9.40 -24.29 25.05
C ALA A 512 8.02 -24.24 25.74
N LEU A 513 7.49 -25.38 26.18
CA LEU A 513 6.23 -25.42 26.93
C LEU A 513 6.50 -25.10 28.40
N ARG A 514 5.73 -24.16 28.96
CA ARG A 514 5.52 -24.01 30.40
C ARG A 514 4.66 -25.18 30.87
N VAL A 515 5.17 -25.97 31.81
CA VAL A 515 4.51 -27.20 32.28
C VAL A 515 3.92 -27.00 33.67
N LEU A 516 2.69 -27.42 33.86
CA LEU A 516 2.05 -27.53 35.18
C LEU A 516 1.65 -28.98 35.44
N GLY A 517 1.81 -29.42 36.69
CA GLY A 517 1.29 -30.69 37.18
C GLY A 517 -0.10 -30.50 37.77
N SER A 518 -0.93 -31.53 37.65
CA SER A 518 -2.29 -31.59 38.19
C SER A 518 -2.45 -32.83 39.06
N ALA A 519 -3.04 -32.65 40.25
CA ALA A 519 -3.28 -33.71 41.22
C ALA A 519 -4.58 -33.46 41.99
N TRP A 520 -5.09 -34.49 42.68
CA TRP A 520 -6.21 -34.35 43.60
C TRP A 520 -6.02 -35.18 44.86
N ARG A 521 -6.81 -34.85 45.90
CA ARG A 521 -6.95 -35.65 47.11
C ARG A 521 -8.38 -35.56 47.66
N ASP A 522 -8.91 -36.71 48.08
CA ASP A 522 -10.17 -36.78 48.83
C ASP A 522 -9.93 -36.48 50.31
N LEU A 523 -10.84 -35.71 50.90
CA LEU A 523 -10.79 -35.28 52.29
C LEU A 523 -11.99 -35.85 53.05
N ASP A 524 -11.73 -36.46 54.20
CA ASP A 524 -12.76 -36.95 55.11
C ASP A 524 -13.26 -35.78 55.96
N SER A 525 -14.48 -35.29 55.66
CA SER A 525 -15.25 -34.24 56.33
C SER A 525 -14.49 -33.33 57.30
N ALA A 526 -13.84 -32.29 56.77
CA ALA A 526 -13.13 -31.29 57.56
C ALA A 526 -13.98 -30.03 57.79
N SER A 527 -13.85 -29.41 58.97
CA SER A 527 -14.37 -28.07 59.23
C SER A 527 -13.62 -27.04 58.37
N PRO A 528 -14.23 -25.94 57.87
CA PRO A 528 -13.53 -24.92 57.08
C PRO A 528 -12.27 -24.35 57.74
N ALA A 529 -12.19 -24.36 59.09
CA ALA A 529 -11.03 -23.91 59.84
C ALA A 529 -9.81 -24.86 59.77
N GLU A 530 -10.00 -26.11 59.33
CA GLU A 530 -8.97 -27.14 59.22
C GLU A 530 -8.38 -27.25 57.80
N LEU A 531 -8.95 -26.54 56.82
CA LEU A 531 -8.57 -26.58 55.40
C LEU A 531 -7.38 -25.67 55.09
N THR A 532 -6.26 -25.90 55.77
CA THR A 532 -4.98 -25.20 55.52
C THR A 532 -4.13 -25.90 54.46
N ALA A 533 -3.16 -25.20 53.87
CA ALA A 533 -2.27 -25.75 52.84
C ALA A 533 -1.55 -27.02 53.33
N ASP A 534 -0.99 -26.99 54.54
CA ASP A 534 -0.26 -28.11 55.12
C ASP A 534 -1.14 -29.33 55.40
N ALA A 535 -2.43 -29.12 55.72
CA ALA A 535 -3.38 -30.20 56.00
C ALA A 535 -3.91 -30.88 54.71
N VAL A 536 -3.91 -30.16 53.59
CA VAL A 536 -4.55 -30.61 52.34
C VAL A 536 -3.54 -31.07 51.30
N GLU A 537 -2.39 -30.40 51.19
CA GLU A 537 -1.42 -30.57 50.10
C GLU A 537 -0.36 -31.66 50.36
N HIS A 538 -0.77 -32.79 50.93
CA HIS A 538 0.04 -34.00 51.13
C HIS A 538 -0.73 -35.26 50.70
N ASP A 539 -0.06 -36.40 50.55
CA ASP A 539 -0.66 -37.68 50.12
C ASP A 539 -1.51 -37.57 48.84
N LEU A 540 -1.01 -36.80 47.88
CA LEU A 540 -1.75 -36.46 46.67
C LEU A 540 -1.75 -37.61 45.64
N VAL A 541 -2.82 -37.68 44.86
CA VAL A 541 -2.91 -38.52 43.65
C VAL A 541 -2.50 -37.69 42.44
N PHE A 542 -1.35 -38.00 41.86
CA PHE A 542 -0.91 -37.35 40.62
C PHE A 542 -1.75 -37.82 39.43
N VAL A 543 -2.21 -36.88 38.61
CA VAL A 543 -3.03 -37.17 37.43
C VAL A 543 -2.23 -36.98 36.15
N GLY A 544 -1.65 -35.80 35.93
CA GLY A 544 -0.96 -35.52 34.68
C GLY A 544 -0.27 -34.16 34.60
N LEU A 545 0.31 -33.90 33.42
CA LEU A 545 0.97 -32.64 33.07
C LEU A 545 0.21 -31.92 31.96
N SER A 546 0.20 -30.59 32.04
CA SER A 546 -0.28 -29.69 30.98
C SER A 546 0.85 -28.79 30.52
N GLY A 547 1.26 -28.92 29.26
CA GLY A 547 2.25 -28.07 28.61
C GLY A 547 1.57 -26.97 27.79
N MET A 548 1.88 -25.72 28.10
CA MET A 548 1.32 -24.54 27.43
C MET A 548 2.40 -23.58 26.97
N VAL A 549 2.11 -22.79 25.95
CA VAL A 549 3.02 -21.79 25.41
C VAL A 549 2.22 -20.60 24.91
N ASP A 550 2.85 -19.44 24.83
CA ASP A 550 2.35 -18.32 24.05
C ASP A 550 2.77 -18.52 22.58
N PRO A 551 1.85 -18.96 21.69
CA PRO A 551 2.22 -19.44 20.37
C PRO A 551 2.60 -18.28 19.44
N PRO A 552 3.55 -18.51 18.50
CA PRO A 552 3.90 -17.52 17.49
C PRO A 552 2.73 -17.24 16.54
N ARG A 553 2.63 -16.01 16.07
CA ARG A 553 1.68 -15.62 15.02
C ARG A 553 2.11 -16.24 13.69
N GLN A 554 1.17 -16.81 12.94
CA GLN A 554 1.47 -17.38 11.62
C GLN A 554 1.95 -16.28 10.66
N GLU A 555 1.33 -15.11 10.70
CA GLU A 555 1.74 -13.95 9.89
C GLU A 555 3.11 -13.40 10.30
N ALA A 556 3.54 -13.56 11.56
CA ALA A 556 4.89 -13.17 11.98
C ALA A 556 5.95 -14.06 11.32
N LYS A 557 5.69 -15.37 11.19
CA LYS A 557 6.58 -16.30 10.48
C LYS A 557 6.74 -15.91 9.00
N ASP A 558 5.65 -15.61 8.31
CA ASP A 558 5.68 -15.17 6.92
C ASP A 558 6.39 -13.82 6.77
N ALA A 559 6.20 -12.91 7.72
CA ALA A 559 6.86 -11.61 7.76
C ALA A 559 8.37 -11.72 8.00
N VAL A 560 8.83 -12.59 8.92
CA VAL A 560 10.26 -12.88 9.13
C VAL A 560 10.88 -13.47 7.85
N ALA A 561 10.20 -14.37 7.17
CA ALA A 561 10.67 -14.92 5.89
C ALA A 561 10.82 -13.83 4.82
N LYS A 562 9.86 -12.88 4.73
CA LYS A 562 9.96 -11.71 3.84
C LYS A 562 11.14 -10.81 4.21
N CYS A 563 11.36 -10.53 5.49
CA CYS A 563 12.53 -9.76 5.95
C CYS A 563 13.84 -10.42 5.51
N ARG A 564 13.96 -11.74 5.72
CA ARG A 564 15.16 -12.50 5.34
C ARG A 564 15.39 -12.47 3.82
N ALA A 565 14.33 -12.64 3.01
CA ALA A 565 14.41 -12.51 1.55
C ALA A 565 14.83 -11.08 1.10
N ALA A 566 14.43 -10.06 1.86
CA ALA A 566 14.78 -8.67 1.64
C ALA A 566 16.15 -8.25 2.22
N GLY A 567 16.92 -9.21 2.76
CA GLY A 567 18.21 -8.96 3.39
C GLY A 567 18.14 -8.20 4.72
N ILE A 568 16.99 -8.20 5.40
CA ILE A 568 16.78 -7.57 6.71
C ILE A 568 16.98 -8.64 7.80
N ARG A 569 17.88 -8.40 8.74
CA ARG A 569 18.10 -9.28 9.89
C ARG A 569 17.05 -9.00 10.96
N VAL A 570 16.30 -10.02 11.35
CA VAL A 570 15.39 -9.94 12.52
C VAL A 570 16.16 -10.47 13.74
N VAL A 571 16.07 -9.74 14.85
CA VAL A 571 16.73 -10.07 16.12
C VAL A 571 15.66 -10.10 17.21
N MET A 572 15.58 -11.21 17.94
CA MET A 572 14.67 -11.35 19.06
C MET A 572 15.34 -10.88 20.35
N ILE A 573 14.67 -10.00 21.08
CA ILE A 573 15.11 -9.50 22.39
C ILE A 573 14.00 -9.82 23.39
N THR A 574 14.28 -10.58 24.44
CA THR A 574 13.22 -11.07 25.34
C THR A 574 13.69 -11.28 26.79
N GLY A 575 12.75 -11.21 27.74
CA GLY A 575 12.96 -11.58 29.13
C GLY A 575 12.94 -13.09 29.40
N ASP A 576 12.52 -13.90 28.41
CA ASP A 576 12.41 -15.35 28.52
C ASP A 576 13.75 -16.06 28.78
N HIS A 577 13.67 -17.32 29.21
CA HIS A 577 14.84 -18.19 29.30
C HIS A 577 15.46 -18.44 27.91
N PRO A 578 16.81 -18.50 27.78
CA PRO A 578 17.49 -18.69 26.50
C PRO A 578 16.97 -19.88 25.67
N HIS A 579 16.71 -21.03 26.29
CA HIS A 579 16.20 -22.22 25.59
C HIS A 579 14.82 -21.98 24.94
N THR A 580 13.87 -21.42 25.68
CA THR A 580 12.52 -21.08 25.19
C THR A 580 12.60 -20.07 24.06
N ALA A 581 13.37 -19.00 24.25
CA ALA A 581 13.56 -17.95 23.26
C ALA A 581 14.18 -18.49 21.96
N THR A 582 15.18 -19.38 22.07
CA THR A 582 15.83 -20.01 20.91
C THR A 582 14.89 -20.93 20.15
N ALA A 583 14.07 -21.72 20.85
CA ALA A 583 13.08 -22.58 20.21
C ALA A 583 12.04 -21.78 19.41
N ILE A 584 11.47 -20.72 20.01
CA ILE A 584 10.52 -19.83 19.31
C ILE A 584 11.21 -19.11 18.14
N ALA A 585 12.44 -18.64 18.32
CA ALA A 585 13.20 -17.99 17.25
C ALA A 585 13.46 -18.94 16.07
N ARG A 586 13.71 -20.23 16.32
CA ARG A 586 13.85 -21.23 15.26
C ARG A 586 12.52 -21.52 14.57
N GLU A 587 11.42 -21.65 15.31
CA GLU A 587 10.09 -21.90 14.75
C GLU A 587 9.62 -20.77 13.81
N LEU A 588 9.93 -19.52 14.17
CA LEU A 588 9.67 -18.32 13.37
C LEU A 588 10.66 -18.11 12.22
N GLY A 589 11.78 -18.84 12.18
CA GLY A 589 12.84 -18.64 11.20
C GLY A 589 13.68 -17.38 11.45
N ILE A 590 13.77 -16.92 12.69
CA ILE A 590 14.66 -15.83 13.12
C ILE A 590 16.09 -16.37 13.25
N ALA A 591 16.27 -17.48 13.98
CA ALA A 591 17.57 -18.11 14.22
C ALA A 591 17.80 -19.33 13.30
N ALA A 592 19.01 -19.47 12.75
CA ALA A 592 19.53 -20.69 12.13
C ALA A 592 20.34 -21.53 13.14
N ASP A 593 20.78 -22.74 12.77
CA ASP A 593 21.57 -23.60 13.66
C ASP A 593 22.94 -23.01 14.02
N GLU A 594 23.49 -22.16 13.15
CA GLU A 594 24.75 -21.44 13.32
C GLU A 594 24.63 -20.12 14.09
N ASP A 595 23.40 -19.64 14.33
CA ASP A 595 23.16 -18.40 15.06
C ASP A 595 23.31 -18.60 16.58
N MET A 596 23.90 -17.62 17.25
CA MET A 596 24.08 -17.63 18.70
C MET A 596 22.86 -17.05 19.43
N ALA A 597 22.60 -17.58 20.62
CA ALA A 597 21.71 -17.00 21.62
C ALA A 597 22.56 -16.66 22.87
N ILE A 598 22.40 -15.46 23.41
CA ILE A 598 23.17 -14.97 24.57
C ILE A 598 22.23 -14.52 25.69
N ALA A 599 22.60 -14.81 26.94
CA ALA A 599 21.88 -14.32 28.10
C ALA A 599 22.39 -12.93 28.53
N GLY A 600 21.56 -12.13 29.21
CA GLY A 600 21.97 -10.81 29.74
C GLY A 600 23.25 -10.85 30.60
N ILE A 601 23.42 -11.89 31.41
CA ILE A 601 24.60 -12.09 32.27
C ILE A 601 25.88 -12.30 31.44
N GLU A 602 25.76 -12.94 30.27
CA GLU A 602 26.89 -13.14 29.36
C GLU A 602 27.18 -11.86 28.57
N LEU A 603 26.14 -11.10 28.22
CA LEU A 603 26.25 -9.79 27.58
C LEU A 603 27.01 -8.77 28.45
N ASP A 604 26.88 -8.85 29.77
CA ASP A 604 27.61 -8.00 30.71
C ASP A 604 29.11 -8.27 30.74
N LYS A 605 29.54 -9.47 30.36
CA LYS A 605 30.96 -9.84 30.28
C LYS A 605 31.62 -9.32 29.01
N LEU A 606 30.84 -8.96 27.99
CA LEU A 606 31.36 -8.46 26.72
C LEU A 606 31.60 -6.95 26.79
N SER A 607 32.82 -6.55 26.41
CA SER A 607 33.14 -5.14 26.15
C SER A 607 32.36 -4.62 24.94
N GLY A 608 32.30 -3.29 24.77
CA GLY A 608 31.59 -2.66 23.65
C GLY A 608 32.12 -3.09 22.28
N ASP A 609 33.44 -3.27 22.14
CA ASP A 609 34.08 -3.69 20.89
C ASP A 609 33.89 -5.19 20.61
N GLU A 610 33.97 -6.05 21.63
CA GLU A 610 33.64 -7.47 21.49
C GLU A 610 32.18 -7.64 21.10
N LEU A 611 31.27 -6.92 21.78
CA LEU A 611 29.86 -6.95 21.45
C LEU A 611 29.64 -6.54 19.99
N ARG A 612 30.27 -5.45 19.54
CA ARG A 612 30.21 -5.01 18.13
C ARG A 612 30.61 -6.12 17.15
N GLN A 613 31.64 -6.92 17.44
CA GLN A 613 32.08 -8.01 16.57
C GLN A 613 31.13 -9.22 16.59
N HIS A 614 30.49 -9.49 17.73
CA HIS A 614 29.61 -10.65 17.90
C HIS A 614 28.18 -10.43 17.43
N VAL A 615 27.67 -9.20 17.52
CA VAL A 615 26.29 -8.82 17.23
C VAL A 615 25.75 -9.38 15.90
N PRO A 616 26.49 -9.37 14.76
CA PRO A 616 26.03 -9.97 13.51
C PRO A 616 25.68 -11.47 13.59
N LYS A 617 26.29 -12.21 14.53
CA LYS A 617 26.11 -13.66 14.74
C LYS A 617 25.05 -13.99 15.79
N ILE A 618 24.53 -13.00 16.51
CA ILE A 618 23.54 -13.20 17.58
C ILE A 618 22.14 -12.99 17.00
N ALA A 619 21.26 -13.98 17.16
CA ALA A 619 19.86 -13.88 16.75
C ALA A 619 18.91 -13.64 17.93
N VAL A 620 19.30 -14.08 19.13
CA VAL A 620 18.45 -14.06 20.32
C VAL A 620 19.22 -13.50 21.52
N TYR A 621 18.64 -12.48 22.14
CA TYR A 621 19.08 -11.94 23.42
C TYR A 621 18.02 -12.25 24.48
N ALA A 622 18.38 -13.04 25.48
CA ALA A 622 17.46 -13.57 26.49
C ALA A 622 17.78 -13.04 27.89
N ARG A 623 16.76 -12.94 28.76
CA ARG A 623 16.87 -12.36 30.12
C ARG A 623 17.60 -11.02 30.15
N VAL A 624 17.25 -10.12 29.23
CA VAL A 624 17.90 -8.82 29.09
C VAL A 624 17.19 -7.71 29.85
N THR A 625 17.95 -6.74 30.33
CA THR A 625 17.45 -5.53 31.00
C THR A 625 17.24 -4.38 30.01
N ALA A 626 16.60 -3.28 30.44
CA ALA A 626 16.46 -2.05 29.65
C ALA A 626 17.82 -1.52 29.13
N GLU A 627 18.84 -1.55 29.98
CA GLU A 627 20.20 -1.10 29.63
C GLU A 627 20.83 -2.01 28.57
N HIS A 628 20.64 -3.32 28.69
CA HIS A 628 21.07 -4.29 27.67
C HIS A 628 20.44 -3.98 26.32
N LYS A 629 19.13 -3.70 26.26
CA LYS A 629 18.44 -3.35 25.02
C LYS A 629 19.13 -2.15 24.34
N LEU A 630 19.41 -1.07 25.07
CA LEU A 630 20.10 0.09 24.52
C LEU A 630 21.54 -0.22 24.07
N ARG A 631 22.29 -1.02 24.83
CA ARG A 631 23.65 -1.47 24.45
C ARG A 631 23.64 -2.26 23.14
N ILE A 632 22.67 -3.16 22.95
CA ILE A 632 22.49 -3.94 21.72
C ILE A 632 22.23 -3.03 20.53
N ILE A 633 21.33 -2.05 20.66
CA ILE A 633 21.03 -1.08 19.60
C ILE A 633 22.28 -0.29 19.22
N ARG A 634 23.04 0.22 20.19
CA ARG A 634 24.29 0.96 19.92
C ARG A 634 25.33 0.10 19.20
N ALA A 635 25.46 -1.17 19.56
CA ALA A 635 26.41 -2.08 18.93
C ALA A 635 26.05 -2.41 17.47
N TRP A 636 24.75 -2.58 17.15
CA TRP A 636 24.30 -2.68 15.76
C TRP A 636 24.58 -1.40 14.97
N LYS A 637 24.26 -0.23 15.52
CA LYS A 637 24.52 1.07 14.87
C LYS A 637 26.00 1.31 14.62
N ALA A 638 26.87 0.86 15.51
CA ALA A 638 28.33 0.91 15.33
C ALA A 638 28.82 0.03 14.15
N ASN A 639 28.01 -0.93 13.68
CA ASN A 639 28.24 -1.69 12.45
C ASN A 639 27.54 -1.10 11.21
N ASP A 640 27.21 0.20 11.25
CA ASP A 640 26.52 0.92 10.17
C ASP A 640 25.14 0.34 9.79
N ALA A 641 24.54 -0.43 10.71
CA ALA A 641 23.17 -0.91 10.56
C ALA A 641 22.18 0.23 10.84
N VAL A 642 21.14 0.31 10.01
CA VAL A 642 19.91 1.06 10.29
C VAL A 642 19.00 0.16 11.12
N VAL A 643 18.79 0.54 12.38
CA VAL A 643 18.14 -0.30 13.39
C VAL A 643 16.73 0.21 13.68
N ALA A 644 15.75 -0.66 13.46
CA ALA A 644 14.39 -0.49 13.97
C ALA A 644 14.24 -1.29 15.27
N MET A 645 13.67 -0.67 16.32
CA MET A 645 13.44 -1.30 17.62
C MET A 645 11.95 -1.27 17.97
N THR A 646 11.37 -2.43 18.29
CA THR A 646 10.00 -2.53 18.80
C THR A 646 9.98 -2.67 20.32
N GLY A 647 8.95 -2.13 20.97
CA GLY A 647 8.70 -2.37 22.39
C GLY A 647 7.32 -1.90 22.84
N ASP A 648 6.91 -2.39 24.00
CA ASP A 648 5.58 -2.17 24.59
C ASP A 648 5.69 -1.67 26.05
N GLY A 649 6.69 -2.13 26.79
CA GLY A 649 6.92 -1.76 28.18
C GLY A 649 7.74 -0.49 28.35
N VAL A 650 7.57 0.19 29.50
CA VAL A 650 8.35 1.40 29.87
C VAL A 650 9.86 1.19 29.76
N ASN A 651 10.31 -0.03 30.05
CA ASN A 651 11.71 -0.46 29.95
C ASN A 651 12.29 -0.37 28.53
N ASP A 652 11.45 -0.31 27.50
CA ASP A 652 11.86 -0.24 26.09
C ASP A 652 12.04 1.19 25.60
N ALA A 653 11.48 2.17 26.30
CA ALA A 653 11.49 3.56 25.87
C ALA A 653 12.91 4.09 25.55
N PRO A 654 13.97 3.80 26.36
CA PRO A 654 15.33 4.22 26.02
C PRO A 654 15.86 3.58 24.74
N ALA A 655 15.58 2.29 24.51
CA ALA A 655 16.04 1.57 23.33
C ALA A 655 15.27 2.00 22.06
N ILE A 656 13.96 2.21 22.18
CA ILE A 656 13.09 2.77 21.13
C ILE A 656 13.62 4.14 20.71
N LYS A 657 13.94 5.03 21.67
CA LYS A 657 14.44 6.38 21.37
C LYS A 657 15.89 6.38 20.85
N GLY A 658 16.70 5.39 21.22
CA GLY A 658 18.08 5.24 20.74
C GLY A 658 18.20 4.61 19.35
N ALA A 659 17.16 3.94 18.87
CA ALA A 659 17.10 3.33 17.54
C ALA A 659 17.06 4.40 16.44
N ASP A 660 17.33 4.00 15.19
CA ASP A 660 17.11 4.90 14.05
C ASP A 660 15.62 5.05 13.75
N ILE A 661 14.84 4.04 14.15
CA ILE A 661 13.38 4.04 14.11
C ILE A 661 12.85 3.35 15.37
N GLY A 662 12.24 4.12 16.25
CA GLY A 662 11.49 3.58 17.38
C GLY A 662 10.08 3.15 16.98
N ILE A 663 9.68 1.95 17.36
CA ILE A 663 8.35 1.39 17.08
C ILE A 663 7.66 1.02 18.40
N ALA A 664 6.47 1.58 18.63
CA ALA A 664 5.64 1.23 19.78
C ALA A 664 4.44 0.38 19.36
N MET A 665 4.04 -0.52 20.26
CA MET A 665 2.80 -1.27 20.13
C MET A 665 1.60 -0.37 20.48
N GLY A 666 0.51 -0.48 19.74
CA GLY A 666 -0.66 0.39 19.87
C GLY A 666 -1.59 -0.02 21.00
N LYS A 667 -1.81 -1.33 21.19
CA LYS A 667 -2.70 -1.85 22.23
C LYS A 667 -1.93 -2.17 23.51
N ALA A 668 -0.88 -3.00 23.41
CA ALA A 668 -0.04 -3.40 24.53
C ALA A 668 0.95 -2.31 24.97
N GLY A 669 1.29 -1.38 24.08
CA GLY A 669 2.28 -0.36 24.36
C GLY A 669 1.79 0.71 25.33
N THR A 670 2.61 0.95 26.36
CA THR A 670 2.48 2.05 27.31
C THR A 670 2.54 3.40 26.60
N GLU A 671 1.92 4.44 27.17
CA GLU A 671 1.98 5.78 26.58
C GLU A 671 3.43 6.32 26.53
N VAL A 672 4.30 5.86 27.43
CA VAL A 672 5.74 6.16 27.42
C VAL A 672 6.41 5.66 26.15
N THR A 673 6.20 4.38 25.78
CA THR A 673 6.80 3.82 24.57
C THR A 673 6.25 4.47 23.31
N LYS A 674 4.94 4.73 23.25
CA LYS A 674 4.30 5.48 22.16
C LYS A 674 4.88 6.89 21.99
N GLN A 675 5.21 7.57 23.08
CA GLN A 675 5.87 8.88 23.06
C GLN A 675 7.35 8.82 22.67
N ALA A 676 8.05 7.74 22.98
CA ALA A 676 9.43 7.53 22.56
C ALA A 676 9.54 7.16 21.07
N ALA A 677 8.53 6.51 20.51
CA ALA A 677 8.55 5.94 19.16
C ALA A 677 8.33 6.96 18.04
N ASP A 678 8.87 6.65 16.86
CA ASP A 678 8.64 7.37 15.61
C ASP A 678 7.44 6.81 14.83
N MET A 679 7.06 5.57 15.10
CA MET A 679 5.93 4.84 14.50
C MET A 679 5.17 4.05 15.57
N ILE A 680 3.84 3.98 15.44
CA ILE A 680 2.96 3.17 16.30
C ILE A 680 2.26 2.10 15.45
N ILE A 681 2.29 0.84 15.90
CA ILE A 681 1.61 -0.28 15.24
C ILE A 681 0.27 -0.53 15.94
N THR A 682 -0.82 -0.16 15.28
CA THR A 682 -2.16 -0.10 15.90
C THR A 682 -2.81 -1.46 16.18
N ASP A 683 -2.32 -2.53 15.54
CA ASP A 683 -2.84 -3.89 15.67
C ASP A 683 -1.91 -4.84 16.44
N ASP A 684 -0.77 -4.34 16.91
CA ASP A 684 0.28 -5.06 17.60
C ASP A 684 0.91 -6.22 16.79
N ASN A 685 0.91 -6.12 15.46
CA ASN A 685 1.38 -7.19 14.59
C ASN A 685 2.75 -6.91 13.95
N PHE A 686 3.69 -7.84 14.09
CA PHE A 686 4.98 -7.77 13.40
C PHE A 686 4.84 -7.67 11.87
N ALA A 687 3.81 -8.28 11.27
CA ALA A 687 3.55 -8.18 9.83
C ALA A 687 3.28 -6.74 9.36
N SER A 688 2.68 -5.90 10.22
CA SER A 688 2.41 -4.48 9.95
C SER A 688 3.70 -3.65 9.90
N ILE A 689 4.72 -4.03 10.67
CA ILE A 689 6.06 -3.43 10.60
C ILE A 689 6.72 -3.73 9.24
N VAL A 690 6.66 -4.99 8.81
CA VAL A 690 7.24 -5.41 7.53
C VAL A 690 6.51 -4.76 6.35
N ALA A 691 5.18 -4.64 6.45
CA ALA A 691 4.36 -3.86 5.52
C ALA A 691 4.78 -2.39 5.45
N ALA A 692 5.09 -1.76 6.59
CA ALA A 692 5.58 -0.38 6.62
C ALA A 692 6.99 -0.26 6.00
N VAL A 693 7.88 -1.25 6.19
CA VAL A 693 9.18 -1.29 5.50
C VAL A 693 9.02 -1.39 3.98
N GLU A 694 8.10 -2.25 3.50
CA GLU A 694 7.75 -2.35 2.08
C GLU A 694 7.26 -1.00 1.52
N GLU A 695 6.35 -0.33 2.22
CA GLU A 695 5.86 1.01 1.85
C GLU A 695 6.99 2.05 1.85
N GLY A 696 7.85 2.07 2.87
CA GLY A 696 8.97 3.01 2.98
C GLY A 696 9.96 2.86 1.82
N ARG A 697 10.29 1.62 1.43
CA ARG A 697 11.11 1.33 0.25
C ARG A 697 10.42 1.80 -1.04
N GLY A 698 9.12 1.51 -1.18
CA GLY A 698 8.35 1.89 -2.36
C GLY A 698 8.20 3.40 -2.53
N ILE A 699 8.00 4.15 -1.44
CA ILE A 699 7.94 5.62 -1.46
C ILE A 699 9.29 6.19 -1.92
N TYR A 700 10.40 5.64 -1.42
CA TYR A 700 11.72 6.09 -1.86
C TYR A 700 11.96 5.82 -3.35
N ASP A 701 11.65 4.61 -3.84
CA ASP A 701 11.76 4.29 -5.26
C ASP A 701 10.91 5.25 -6.12
N ASN A 702 9.71 5.60 -5.63
CA ASN A 702 8.84 6.55 -6.31
C ASN A 702 9.42 7.97 -6.34
N ILE A 703 10.03 8.42 -5.25
CA ILE A 703 10.71 9.72 -5.21
C ILE A 703 11.92 9.70 -6.16
N HIS A 704 12.73 8.64 -6.13
CA HIS A 704 13.91 8.48 -6.98
C HIS A 704 13.55 8.50 -8.48
N LYS A 705 12.52 7.77 -8.90
CA LYS A 705 12.10 7.77 -10.32
C LYS A 705 11.52 9.10 -10.76
N THR A 706 10.79 9.81 -9.89
CA THR A 706 10.26 11.12 -10.21
C THR A 706 11.36 12.18 -10.31
N LEU A 707 12.36 12.12 -9.43
CA LEU A 707 13.58 12.93 -9.53
C LEU A 707 14.31 12.67 -10.85
N GLN A 708 14.51 11.40 -11.19
CA GLN A 708 15.13 10.99 -12.44
C GLN A 708 14.35 11.48 -13.66
N TYR A 709 13.01 11.47 -13.58
CA TYR A 709 12.13 11.99 -14.62
C TYR A 709 12.31 13.50 -14.83
N LEU A 710 12.11 14.30 -13.77
CA LEU A 710 12.17 15.76 -13.83
C LEU A 710 13.56 16.23 -14.23
N LEU A 711 14.60 15.81 -13.50
CA LEU A 711 15.96 16.30 -13.72
C LEU A 711 16.52 15.94 -15.09
N ALA A 712 16.13 14.79 -15.66
CA ALA A 712 16.51 14.45 -17.02
C ALA A 712 15.80 15.30 -18.09
N GLY A 713 14.56 15.73 -17.84
CA GLY A 713 13.82 16.67 -18.69
C GLY A 713 14.51 18.03 -18.71
N ASN A 714 14.67 18.65 -17.53
CA ASN A 714 15.38 19.92 -17.37
C ASN A 714 16.81 19.88 -17.93
N THR A 715 17.52 18.75 -17.81
CA THR A 715 18.84 18.58 -18.45
C THR A 715 18.74 18.65 -19.98
N GLY A 716 17.71 18.05 -20.59
CA GLY A 716 17.47 18.12 -22.02
C GLY A 716 17.14 19.53 -22.51
N GLU A 717 16.27 20.24 -21.80
CA GLU A 717 15.94 21.64 -22.08
C GLU A 717 17.19 22.54 -22.01
N LEU A 718 17.95 22.41 -20.92
CA LEU A 718 19.17 23.18 -20.67
C LEU A 718 20.23 22.91 -21.74
N LEU A 719 20.42 21.65 -22.13
CA LEU A 719 21.35 21.27 -23.20
C LEU A 719 20.91 21.82 -24.56
N LEU A 720 19.63 21.70 -24.93
CA LEU A 720 19.08 22.22 -26.18
C LEU A 720 19.34 23.74 -26.29
N MET A 721 18.97 24.49 -25.25
CA MET A 721 19.19 25.93 -25.20
C MET A 721 20.68 26.29 -25.30
N THR A 722 21.52 25.61 -24.52
CA THR A 722 22.97 25.85 -24.51
C THR A 722 23.60 25.57 -25.87
N ILE A 723 23.23 24.46 -26.52
CA ILE A 723 23.75 24.08 -27.84
C ILE A 723 23.39 25.16 -28.88
N CYS A 724 22.13 25.58 -28.95
CA CYS A 724 21.71 26.61 -29.90
C CYS A 724 22.46 27.93 -29.69
N VAL A 725 22.58 28.38 -28.44
CA VAL A 725 23.31 29.63 -28.16
C VAL A 725 24.80 29.48 -28.44
N VAL A 726 25.44 28.36 -28.09
CA VAL A 726 26.87 28.14 -28.41
C VAL A 726 27.11 28.06 -29.92
N VAL A 727 26.20 27.50 -30.70
CA VAL A 727 26.29 27.47 -32.17
C VAL A 727 26.00 28.85 -32.79
N GLY A 728 25.25 29.71 -32.09
CA GLY A 728 24.82 31.03 -32.58
C GLY A 728 23.49 30.98 -33.34
N LEU A 729 22.66 29.97 -33.07
CA LEU A 729 21.30 29.88 -33.57
C LEU A 729 20.34 30.70 -32.69
N PRO A 730 19.16 31.10 -33.22
CA PRO A 730 18.13 31.71 -32.41
C PRO A 730 17.70 30.80 -31.26
N THR A 731 17.11 31.39 -30.22
CA THR A 731 16.63 30.64 -29.06
C THR A 731 15.52 29.65 -29.45
N PRO A 732 15.68 28.34 -29.17
CA PRO A 732 14.72 27.31 -29.60
C PRO A 732 13.45 27.30 -28.75
N LEU A 733 13.52 27.79 -27.51
CA LEU A 733 12.39 27.85 -26.59
C LEU A 733 12.31 29.25 -25.97
N LEU A 734 11.07 29.69 -25.75
CA LEU A 734 10.75 30.94 -25.05
C LEU A 734 10.46 30.64 -23.57
N PRO A 735 10.59 31.62 -22.66
CA PRO A 735 10.30 31.41 -21.23
C PRO A 735 8.89 30.86 -20.98
N ILE A 736 7.90 31.26 -21.77
CA ILE A 736 6.52 30.72 -21.69
C ILE A 736 6.45 29.22 -22.04
N HIS A 737 7.25 28.75 -23.01
CA HIS A 737 7.31 27.32 -23.36
C HIS A 737 7.87 26.50 -22.21
N LEU A 738 8.98 26.97 -21.62
CA LEU A 738 9.67 26.29 -20.51
C LEU A 738 8.78 26.18 -19.28
N LEU A 739 8.00 27.21 -18.96
CA LEU A 739 7.06 27.09 -17.86
C LEU A 739 5.91 26.11 -18.18
N TRP A 740 5.34 26.18 -19.38
CA TRP A 740 4.31 25.23 -19.78
C TRP A 740 4.80 23.79 -19.62
N ILE A 741 6.05 23.54 -20.02
CA ILE A 741 6.69 22.25 -19.83
C ILE A 741 6.78 21.88 -18.35
N ASN A 742 7.50 22.69 -17.56
CA ASN A 742 7.80 22.38 -16.17
C ASN A 742 6.55 22.27 -15.27
N LEU A 743 5.52 23.09 -15.50
CA LEU A 743 4.33 23.15 -14.64
C LEU A 743 3.22 22.18 -15.08
N VAL A 744 2.92 22.12 -16.38
CA VAL A 744 1.76 21.38 -16.90
C VAL A 744 2.19 20.00 -17.36
N THR A 745 3.15 19.92 -18.27
CA THR A 745 3.47 18.63 -18.93
C THR A 745 4.40 17.76 -18.11
N ASP A 746 5.23 18.33 -17.25
CA ASP A 746 6.14 17.59 -16.36
C ASP A 746 5.61 17.47 -14.92
N GLY A 747 5.08 18.56 -14.36
CA GLY A 747 4.56 18.57 -12.99
C GLY A 747 3.45 17.54 -12.74
N LEU A 748 2.49 17.41 -13.65
CA LEU A 748 1.37 16.49 -13.48
C LEU A 748 1.78 15.00 -13.61
N PRO A 749 2.57 14.57 -14.63
CA PRO A 749 3.11 13.20 -14.64
C PRO A 749 4.03 12.89 -13.47
N ALA A 750 4.85 13.85 -13.02
CA ALA A 750 5.71 13.68 -11.86
C ALA A 750 4.91 13.34 -10.59
N LEU A 751 3.78 14.02 -10.36
CA LEU A 751 2.86 13.71 -9.26
C LEU A 751 2.28 12.28 -9.37
N CYS A 752 1.98 11.84 -10.59
CA CYS A 752 1.48 10.49 -10.84
C CYS A 752 2.58 9.42 -10.66
N LEU A 753 3.83 9.74 -11.00
CA LEU A 753 4.99 8.87 -10.77
C LEU A 753 5.31 8.74 -9.28
N ALA A 754 5.17 9.83 -8.53
CA ALA A 754 5.36 9.84 -7.08
C ALA A 754 4.34 8.94 -6.35
N THR A 755 3.16 8.75 -6.95
CA THR A 755 2.06 7.94 -6.41
C THR A 755 1.89 6.58 -7.13
N ASP A 756 2.84 6.22 -7.99
CA ASP A 756 2.81 4.99 -8.76
C ASP A 756 2.83 3.76 -7.82
N PRO A 757 2.24 2.62 -8.22
CA PRO A 757 2.21 1.42 -7.39
C PRO A 757 3.62 0.92 -7.04
N ILE A 758 3.74 0.35 -5.84
CA ILE A 758 5.01 -0.21 -5.35
C ILE A 758 5.40 -1.41 -6.20
N ASP A 759 6.68 -1.51 -6.56
CA ASP A 759 7.19 -2.67 -7.29
C ASP A 759 7.06 -3.95 -6.43
N PRO A 760 6.40 -5.02 -6.91
CA PRO A 760 6.27 -6.29 -6.19
C PRO A 760 7.60 -6.92 -5.76
N ASP A 761 8.71 -6.58 -6.43
CA ASP A 761 10.04 -7.10 -6.15
C ASP A 761 10.81 -6.23 -5.13
N VAL A 762 10.19 -5.22 -4.53
CA VAL A 762 10.85 -4.33 -3.54
C VAL A 762 11.38 -5.07 -2.30
N MET A 763 10.69 -6.15 -1.90
CA MET A 763 11.10 -7.02 -0.79
C MET A 763 12.01 -8.19 -1.24
N GLN A 764 12.49 -8.19 -2.48
CA GLN A 764 13.49 -9.16 -2.98
C GLN A 764 14.89 -8.54 -3.12
N ARG A 765 15.03 -7.24 -2.84
CA ARG A 765 16.29 -6.50 -2.88
C ARG A 765 16.83 -6.29 -1.48
N HIS A 766 18.16 -6.28 -1.35
CA HIS A 766 18.83 -5.92 -0.09
C HIS A 766 18.53 -4.46 0.32
N PRO A 767 18.61 -4.13 1.62
CA PRO A 767 18.46 -2.76 2.07
C PRO A 767 19.55 -1.87 1.47
N ARG A 768 19.20 -0.63 1.18
CA ARG A 768 20.16 0.36 0.68
C ARG A 768 21.17 0.75 1.78
N PRO A 769 22.46 0.99 1.45
CA PRO A 769 23.43 1.51 2.40
C PRO A 769 23.05 2.89 2.93
N ARG A 770 23.40 3.19 4.18
CA ARG A 770 23.13 4.49 4.82
C ARG A 770 23.81 5.66 4.10
N SER A 771 25.00 5.43 3.56
CA SER A 771 25.80 6.42 2.84
C SER A 771 25.36 6.65 1.40
N GLU A 772 24.38 5.90 0.89
CA GLU A 772 23.95 6.03 -0.50
C GLU A 772 23.29 7.40 -0.73
N ARG A 773 23.83 8.14 -1.71
CA ARG A 773 23.28 9.42 -2.16
C ARG A 773 22.15 9.16 -3.14
N ILE A 774 21.11 9.98 -3.08
CA ILE A 774 19.99 9.92 -4.04
C ILE A 774 20.46 10.19 -5.48
N THR A 775 21.53 10.98 -5.64
CA THR A 775 22.19 11.28 -6.92
C THR A 775 23.47 10.47 -7.07
N ASN A 776 23.35 9.14 -7.06
CA ASN A 776 24.50 8.26 -7.28
C ASN A 776 25.07 8.41 -8.73
N PRO A 777 26.29 7.93 -9.01
CA PRO A 777 26.87 8.06 -10.37
C PRO A 777 26.04 7.40 -11.47
N SER A 778 25.24 6.38 -11.15
CA SER A 778 24.32 5.72 -12.09
C SER A 778 23.14 6.62 -12.44
N PHE A 779 22.57 7.29 -11.44
CA PHE A 779 21.53 8.31 -11.57
C PHE A 779 22.00 9.44 -12.49
N LEU A 780 23.17 10.03 -12.18
CA LEU A 780 23.74 11.13 -12.97
C LEU A 780 24.03 10.73 -14.42
N ARG A 781 24.52 9.51 -14.65
CA ARG A 781 24.77 8.98 -16.00
C ARG A 781 23.47 8.80 -16.77
N THR A 782 22.44 8.26 -16.12
CA THR A 782 21.11 8.06 -16.73
C THR A 782 20.46 9.40 -17.03
N MET A 783 20.58 10.37 -16.13
CA MET A 783 20.11 11.74 -16.30
C MET A 783 20.77 12.41 -17.49
N ALA A 784 22.11 12.40 -17.55
CA ALA A 784 22.87 12.99 -18.64
C ALA A 784 22.59 12.33 -20.00
N PHE A 785 22.54 10.99 -20.04
CA PHE A 785 22.22 10.24 -21.27
C PHE A 785 20.81 10.58 -21.78
N THR A 786 19.83 10.58 -20.88
CA THR A 786 18.43 10.87 -21.23
C THR A 786 18.28 12.31 -21.69
N GLY A 787 18.86 13.27 -20.96
CA GLY A 787 18.82 14.69 -21.33
C GLY A 787 19.50 14.95 -22.67
N LEU A 788 20.69 14.39 -22.90
CA LEU A 788 21.39 14.51 -24.19
C LEU A 788 20.56 13.95 -25.35
N LEU A 789 19.92 12.81 -25.14
CA LEU A 789 19.09 12.17 -26.17
C LEU A 789 17.86 13.02 -26.52
N THR A 790 17.14 13.49 -25.51
CA THR A 790 15.99 14.40 -25.70
C THR A 790 16.43 15.70 -26.40
N ALA A 791 17.52 16.31 -25.95
CA ALA A 791 18.07 17.52 -26.55
C ALA A 791 18.47 17.30 -28.02
N SER A 792 19.06 16.14 -28.35
CA SER A 792 19.49 15.82 -29.72
C SER A 792 18.31 15.69 -30.67
N VAL A 793 17.23 15.04 -30.24
CA VAL A 793 16.00 14.90 -31.05
C VAL A 793 15.35 16.27 -31.27
N ALA A 794 15.18 17.05 -30.19
CA ALA A 794 14.59 18.38 -30.28
C ALA A 794 15.46 19.33 -31.13
N PHE A 795 16.78 19.27 -30.98
CA PHE A 795 17.72 20.05 -31.79
C PHE A 795 17.66 19.67 -33.27
N ALA A 796 17.59 18.38 -33.60
CA ALA A 796 17.49 17.93 -34.99
C ALA A 796 16.21 18.45 -35.66
N VAL A 797 15.07 18.38 -34.96
CA VAL A 797 13.79 18.93 -35.43
C VAL A 797 13.88 20.44 -35.57
N TYR A 798 14.38 21.13 -34.54
CA TYR A 798 14.54 22.59 -34.55
C TYR A 798 15.41 23.06 -35.72
N PHE A 799 16.59 22.46 -35.87
CA PHE A 799 17.54 22.81 -36.92
C PHE A 799 16.99 22.53 -38.31
N TYR A 800 16.30 21.41 -38.51
CA TYR A 800 15.66 21.10 -39.79
C TYR A 800 14.64 22.17 -40.17
N VAL A 801 13.69 22.47 -39.27
CA VAL A 801 12.61 23.44 -39.52
C VAL A 801 13.15 24.86 -39.64
N LEU A 802 14.19 25.22 -38.89
CA LEU A 802 14.83 26.54 -38.99
C LEU A 802 15.43 26.80 -40.37
N ASN A 803 15.88 25.76 -41.08
CA ASN A 803 16.44 25.88 -42.43
C ASN A 803 15.36 25.86 -43.53
N THR A 804 14.14 25.40 -43.23
CA THR A 804 13.07 25.26 -44.24
C THR A 804 11.92 26.26 -44.05
N GLU A 805 11.71 26.76 -42.83
CA GLU A 805 10.55 27.55 -42.41
C GLU A 805 10.99 28.76 -41.54
N THR A 806 10.03 29.45 -40.92
CA THR A 806 10.30 30.58 -40.02
C THR A 806 10.80 30.15 -38.64
N THR A 807 11.50 31.05 -37.94
CA THR A 807 11.97 30.82 -36.56
C THR A 807 10.83 30.51 -35.59
N GLU A 808 9.64 31.11 -35.78
CA GLU A 808 8.46 30.85 -34.95
C GLU A 808 7.92 29.43 -35.15
N MET A 809 7.90 28.95 -36.40
CA MET A 809 7.58 27.58 -36.77
C MET A 809 8.58 26.60 -36.13
N ALA A 810 9.88 26.89 -36.25
CA ALA A 810 10.94 26.06 -35.67
C ALA A 810 10.81 25.96 -34.14
N ARG A 811 10.54 27.08 -33.45
CA ARG A 811 10.27 27.11 -31.99
C ARG A 811 9.06 26.27 -31.61
N THR A 812 7.98 26.34 -32.40
CA THR A 812 6.75 25.57 -32.18
C THR A 812 7.01 24.06 -32.32
N TYR A 813 7.75 23.65 -33.34
CA TYR A 813 8.13 22.26 -33.58
C TYR A 813 9.05 21.71 -32.48
N ALA A 814 10.06 22.49 -32.06
CA ALA A 814 10.96 22.14 -30.98
C ALA A 814 10.20 21.98 -29.64
N PHE A 815 9.30 22.92 -29.35
CA PHE A 815 8.42 22.87 -28.18
C PHE A 815 7.53 21.62 -28.19
N ALA A 816 6.87 21.34 -29.31
CA ALA A 816 5.96 20.21 -29.45
C ALA A 816 6.66 18.85 -29.30
N VAL A 817 7.78 18.64 -30.00
CA VAL A 817 8.51 17.36 -29.95
C VAL A 817 9.09 17.09 -28.56
N LEU A 818 9.51 18.14 -27.85
CA LEU A 818 10.05 18.03 -26.50
C LEU A 818 8.94 17.63 -25.51
N VAL A 819 7.78 18.29 -25.56
CA VAL A 819 6.60 17.92 -24.76
C VAL A 819 6.20 16.46 -25.02
N PHE A 820 6.13 16.01 -26.28
CA PHE A 820 5.78 14.62 -26.57
C PHE A 820 6.83 13.65 -26.08
N ALA A 821 8.11 13.99 -26.20
CA ALA A 821 9.20 13.16 -25.70
C ALA A 821 9.10 12.96 -24.19
N GLU A 822 8.81 14.00 -23.43
CA GLU A 822 8.67 13.92 -21.97
C GLU A 822 7.43 13.16 -21.54
N LEU A 823 6.28 13.46 -22.13
CA LEU A 823 5.03 12.75 -21.86
C LEU A 823 5.16 11.24 -22.13
N LEU A 824 5.81 10.84 -23.23
CA LEU A 824 6.06 9.43 -23.54
C LEU A 824 7.09 8.81 -22.60
N ARG A 825 8.18 9.53 -22.31
CA ARG A 825 9.23 9.09 -21.39
C ARG A 825 8.71 8.88 -19.97
N SER A 826 7.65 9.57 -19.55
CA SER A 826 7.01 9.34 -18.25
C SER A 826 6.60 7.87 -18.05
N PHE A 827 6.17 7.16 -19.11
CA PHE A 827 5.89 5.73 -19.04
C PHE A 827 7.16 4.90 -18.84
N GLY A 828 8.25 5.26 -19.52
CA GLY A 828 9.56 4.64 -19.33
C GLY A 828 10.14 4.91 -17.94
N ALA A 829 9.84 6.05 -17.32
CA ALA A 829 10.33 6.40 -15.99
C ALA A 829 9.72 5.56 -14.86
N ARG A 830 8.62 4.83 -15.12
CA ARG A 830 7.94 3.99 -14.11
C ARG A 830 8.81 2.87 -13.54
N SER A 831 9.84 2.43 -14.29
CA SER A 831 10.84 1.48 -13.80
C SER A 831 12.18 1.68 -14.49
N GLU A 832 13.25 1.64 -13.71
CA GLU A 832 14.62 1.71 -14.21
C GLU A 832 15.08 0.41 -14.87
N THR A 833 14.48 -0.72 -14.50
CA THR A 833 14.95 -2.05 -14.92
C THR A 833 13.97 -2.77 -15.82
N LYS A 834 12.66 -2.61 -15.60
CA LYS A 834 11.63 -3.32 -16.36
C LYS A 834 11.20 -2.48 -17.56
N PRO A 835 11.14 -3.06 -18.77
CA PRO A 835 10.61 -2.35 -19.91
C PRO A 835 9.09 -2.13 -19.80
N VAL A 836 8.58 -1.11 -20.47
CA VAL A 836 7.18 -0.65 -20.37
C VAL A 836 6.19 -1.77 -20.67
N TRP A 837 6.43 -2.65 -21.64
CA TRP A 837 5.49 -3.75 -21.94
C TRP A 837 5.44 -4.86 -20.87
N ARG A 838 6.43 -4.93 -19.96
CA ARG A 838 6.36 -5.83 -18.78
C ARG A 838 5.59 -5.20 -17.63
N ILE A 839 5.32 -3.90 -17.68
CA ILE A 839 4.56 -3.14 -16.69
C ILE A 839 3.21 -2.80 -17.31
N SER A 840 2.10 -3.16 -16.68
CA SER A 840 0.80 -2.81 -17.26
C SER A 840 0.64 -1.28 -17.32
N LEU A 841 0.27 -0.73 -18.48
CA LEU A 841 -0.03 0.71 -18.60
C LEU A 841 -1.20 1.12 -17.68
N PHE A 842 -2.10 0.19 -17.38
CA PHE A 842 -3.31 0.44 -16.57
C PHE A 842 -3.09 0.35 -15.06
N THR A 843 -1.90 -0.03 -14.58
CA THR A 843 -1.65 -0.04 -13.12
C THR A 843 -1.63 1.37 -12.53
N ASN A 844 -1.32 2.39 -13.34
CA ASN A 844 -1.41 3.79 -12.94
C ASN A 844 -2.29 4.55 -13.92
N ILE A 845 -3.61 4.43 -13.71
CA ILE A 845 -4.61 5.08 -14.56
C ILE A 845 -4.51 6.60 -14.50
N ASN A 846 -4.07 7.16 -13.37
CA ASN A 846 -3.90 8.59 -13.19
C ASN A 846 -2.82 9.12 -14.13
N LEU A 847 -1.66 8.45 -14.19
CA LEU A 847 -0.60 8.81 -15.15
C LEU A 847 -1.11 8.75 -16.59
N MET A 848 -1.84 7.70 -16.96
CA MET A 848 -2.38 7.56 -18.31
C MET A 848 -3.36 8.68 -18.67
N LEU A 849 -4.27 9.01 -17.76
CA LEU A 849 -5.23 10.11 -17.95
C LEU A 849 -4.54 11.45 -18.04
N VAL A 850 -3.58 11.73 -17.15
CA VAL A 850 -2.81 12.96 -17.16
C VAL A 850 -2.03 13.10 -18.46
N VAL A 851 -1.33 12.05 -18.90
CA VAL A 851 -0.59 12.09 -20.17
C VAL A 851 -1.54 12.32 -21.35
N ALA A 852 -2.68 11.64 -21.40
CA ALA A 852 -3.67 11.83 -22.47
C ALA A 852 -4.25 13.26 -22.49
N ILE A 853 -4.56 13.81 -21.31
CA ILE A 853 -5.05 15.20 -21.18
C ILE A 853 -3.95 16.17 -21.59
N SER A 854 -2.70 15.98 -21.18
CA SER A 854 -1.58 16.84 -21.57
C SER A 854 -1.31 16.81 -23.07
N PHE A 855 -1.39 15.64 -23.71
CA PHE A 855 -1.36 15.53 -25.17
C PHE A 855 -2.48 16.33 -25.83
N GLY A 856 -3.71 16.20 -25.32
CA GLY A 856 -4.87 16.94 -25.81
C GLY A 856 -4.73 18.46 -25.64
N LEU A 857 -4.21 18.91 -24.49
CA LEU A 857 -3.94 20.32 -24.21
C LEU A 857 -2.84 20.87 -25.14
N GLN A 858 -1.79 20.08 -25.39
CA GLN A 858 -0.73 20.46 -26.33
C GLN A 858 -1.23 20.57 -27.78
N MET A 859 -2.11 19.64 -28.20
CA MET A 859 -2.78 19.74 -29.51
C MET A 859 -3.65 20.99 -29.59
N TRP A 860 -4.47 21.20 -28.55
CA TRP A 860 -5.43 22.29 -28.51
C TRP A 860 -4.74 23.66 -28.52
N SER A 861 -3.60 23.80 -27.85
CA SER A 861 -2.84 25.05 -27.83
C SER A 861 -2.32 25.49 -29.19
N GLN A 862 -2.05 24.55 -30.09
CA GLN A 862 -1.55 24.83 -31.45
C GLN A 862 -2.67 25.05 -32.46
N HIS A 863 -3.91 24.68 -32.12
CA HIS A 863 -5.09 24.84 -32.99
C HIS A 863 -6.03 25.95 -32.53
N ASN A 864 -5.90 26.41 -31.28
CA ASN A 864 -6.67 27.51 -30.74
C ASN A 864 -5.90 28.83 -30.87
N GLU A 865 -6.47 29.80 -31.56
CA GLU A 865 -5.80 31.08 -31.83
C GLU A 865 -5.47 31.88 -30.56
N THR A 866 -6.35 31.87 -29.55
CA THR A 866 -6.13 32.59 -28.30
C THR A 866 -4.98 31.98 -27.50
N LEU A 867 -4.98 30.66 -27.37
CA LEU A 867 -3.96 29.93 -26.62
C LEU A 867 -2.61 29.93 -27.38
N GLY A 868 -2.65 29.84 -28.71
CA GLY A 868 -1.46 29.93 -29.56
C GLY A 868 -0.78 31.29 -29.49
N ARG A 869 -1.56 32.40 -29.50
CA ARG A 869 -1.01 33.75 -29.28
C ARG A 869 -0.40 33.90 -27.89
N PHE A 870 -1.03 33.32 -26.86
CA PHE A 870 -0.52 33.37 -25.49
C PHE A 870 0.80 32.60 -25.35
N LEU A 871 0.89 31.40 -25.92
CA LEU A 871 2.11 30.58 -25.89
C LEU A 871 3.14 31.00 -26.95
N LYS A 872 2.81 31.94 -27.84
CA LYS A 872 3.63 32.34 -29.00
C LYS A 872 3.94 31.14 -29.93
N THR A 873 2.94 30.28 -30.15
CA THR A 873 3.04 29.12 -31.05
C THR A 873 2.31 29.36 -32.37
N SER A 874 2.87 28.82 -33.44
CA SER A 874 2.26 28.81 -34.78
C SER A 874 1.29 27.63 -34.95
N TYR A 875 0.41 27.72 -35.94
CA TYR A 875 -0.49 26.61 -36.31
C TYR A 875 0.32 25.40 -36.79
N LEU A 876 0.01 24.21 -36.25
CA LEU A 876 0.69 22.96 -36.62
C LEU A 876 -0.30 22.01 -37.31
N PRO A 877 -0.07 21.62 -38.58
CA PRO A 877 -0.89 20.62 -39.25
C PRO A 877 -0.93 19.29 -38.48
N PHE A 878 -2.09 18.63 -38.47
CA PHE A 878 -2.25 17.32 -37.81
C PHE A 878 -1.29 16.24 -38.35
N SER A 879 -0.88 16.30 -39.62
CA SER A 879 0.13 15.39 -40.19
C SER A 879 1.44 15.47 -39.44
N ASP A 880 1.86 16.69 -39.11
CA ASP A 880 3.15 16.97 -38.50
C ASP A 880 3.12 16.55 -37.04
N PHE A 881 1.96 16.66 -36.39
CA PHE A 881 1.74 16.13 -35.05
C PHE A 881 2.11 14.64 -34.94
N PHE A 882 1.65 13.80 -35.87
CA PHE A 882 1.99 12.37 -35.86
C PHE A 882 3.49 12.13 -36.05
N VAL A 883 4.15 12.92 -36.91
CA VAL A 883 5.60 12.87 -37.10
C VAL A 883 6.32 13.26 -35.82
N LEU A 884 5.90 14.35 -35.17
CA LEU A 884 6.50 14.82 -33.92
C LEU A 884 6.27 13.85 -32.76
N VAL A 885 5.12 13.18 -32.70
CA VAL A 885 4.91 12.09 -31.73
C VAL A 885 5.85 10.91 -32.00
N ALA A 886 6.05 10.53 -33.26
CA ALA A 886 6.96 9.45 -33.63
C ALA A 886 8.43 9.81 -33.31
N LEU A 887 8.85 11.04 -33.60
CA LEU A 887 10.18 11.54 -33.26
C LEU A 887 10.35 11.68 -31.74
N GLY A 888 9.34 12.18 -31.03
CA GLY A 888 9.29 12.25 -29.57
C GLY A 888 9.30 10.88 -28.91
N ALA A 889 8.90 9.81 -29.60
CA ALA A 889 9.01 8.45 -29.06
C ALA A 889 10.45 7.93 -29.05
N ILE A 890 11.39 8.52 -29.81
CA ILE A 890 12.77 8.04 -29.92
C ILE A 890 13.46 7.92 -28.56
N PRO A 891 13.46 8.95 -27.68
CA PRO A 891 14.06 8.84 -26.36
C PRO A 891 13.52 7.68 -25.53
N LEU A 892 12.18 7.48 -25.53
CA LEU A 892 11.56 6.34 -24.88
C LEU A 892 12.06 5.02 -25.48
N LEU A 893 11.98 4.85 -26.80
CA LEU A 893 12.35 3.60 -27.47
C LEU A 893 13.80 3.20 -27.20
N VAL A 894 14.72 4.16 -27.25
CA VAL A 894 16.14 3.91 -26.95
C VAL A 894 16.33 3.49 -25.50
N LEU A 895 15.67 4.16 -24.54
CA LEU A 895 15.73 3.78 -23.13
C LEU A 895 15.19 2.37 -22.89
N GLU A 896 14.10 2.01 -23.57
CA GLU A 896 13.53 0.67 -23.50
C GLU A 896 14.46 -0.40 -24.08
N ILE A 897 15.15 -0.11 -25.19
CA ILE A 897 16.20 -0.98 -25.74
C ILE A 897 17.34 -1.16 -24.73
N VAL A 898 17.80 -0.09 -24.09
CA VAL A 898 18.86 -0.15 -23.06
C VAL A 898 18.45 -1.06 -21.91
N LYS A 899 17.20 -0.98 -21.44
CA LYS A 899 16.68 -1.88 -20.38
C LYS A 899 16.65 -3.33 -20.82
N VAL A 900 16.23 -3.61 -22.05
CA VAL A 900 16.20 -4.99 -22.59
C VAL A 900 17.60 -5.58 -22.67
N VAL A 901 18.55 -4.83 -23.24
CA VAL A 901 19.95 -5.27 -23.38
C VAL A 901 20.62 -5.41 -22.01
N GLY A 902 20.35 -4.50 -21.08
CA GLY A 902 20.85 -4.55 -19.71
C GLY A 902 20.38 -5.79 -18.95
N ASN A 903 19.10 -6.15 -19.08
CA ASN A 903 18.54 -7.36 -18.48
C ASN A 903 19.08 -8.65 -19.10
N ALA A 904 19.43 -8.66 -20.39
CA ALA A 904 20.04 -9.82 -21.05
C ALA A 904 21.49 -10.08 -20.59
N ARG A 905 22.20 -9.05 -20.13
CA ARG A 905 23.60 -9.14 -19.66
C ARG A 905 23.76 -9.46 -18.18
N ARG A 906 22.72 -9.28 -17.36
CA ARG A 906 22.75 -9.73 -15.95
C ARG A 906 22.58 -11.25 -15.95
N PRO A 907 23.56 -12.05 -15.47
CA PRO A 907 23.41 -13.48 -15.41
C PRO A 907 22.32 -13.80 -14.39
N ASN A 908 21.11 -14.04 -14.89
CA ASN A 908 20.03 -14.51 -14.06
C ASN A 908 20.41 -15.92 -13.60
N LYS A 909 20.86 -16.06 -12.34
CA LYS A 909 20.71 -17.33 -11.62
C LYS A 909 19.21 -17.54 -11.41
N THR A 910 18.49 -17.93 -12.46
CA THR A 910 17.23 -18.70 -12.42
C THR A 910 16.65 -18.88 -13.83
N VAL A 911 16.55 -20.17 -14.22
CA VAL A 911 15.72 -20.82 -15.25
C VAL A 911 15.86 -20.36 -16.72
N PRO A 912 16.21 -21.27 -17.66
CA PRO A 912 16.33 -20.94 -19.08
C PRO A 912 15.01 -20.45 -19.70
N ASP A 913 15.14 -19.53 -20.66
CA ASP A 913 14.04 -18.91 -21.37
C ASP A 913 13.23 -19.93 -22.18
N LYS A 914 12.10 -20.35 -21.63
CA LYS A 914 11.11 -21.26 -22.25
C LYS A 914 10.10 -20.51 -23.15
N GLN A 915 10.27 -19.21 -23.43
CA GLN A 915 9.23 -18.44 -24.11
C GLN A 915 9.00 -18.85 -25.57
N ALA A 916 10.06 -19.18 -26.33
CA ALA A 916 9.92 -19.58 -27.74
C ALA A 916 9.19 -20.92 -27.93
N GLY A 917 9.46 -21.91 -27.06
CA GLY A 917 8.78 -23.22 -27.09
C GLY A 917 7.31 -23.16 -26.68
N ARG A 918 6.94 -22.19 -25.83
CA ARG A 918 5.55 -22.00 -25.40
C ARG A 918 4.64 -21.48 -26.50
N ALA A 919 5.09 -20.52 -27.29
CA ALA A 919 4.29 -19.95 -28.38
C ALA A 919 3.84 -21.02 -29.39
N TRP A 920 4.76 -21.94 -29.74
CA TRP A 920 4.46 -23.08 -30.61
C TRP A 920 3.53 -24.12 -29.97
N ALA A 921 3.68 -24.38 -28.67
CA ALA A 921 2.79 -25.29 -27.94
C ALA A 921 1.36 -24.75 -27.88
N ILE A 922 1.20 -23.45 -27.62
CA ILE A 922 -0.09 -22.73 -27.59
C ILE A 922 -0.78 -22.82 -28.95
N LEU A 923 -0.06 -22.51 -30.04
CA LEU A 923 -0.63 -22.56 -31.40
C LEU A 923 -1.11 -23.97 -31.77
N ARG A 924 -0.34 -25.00 -31.40
CA ARG A 924 -0.70 -26.41 -31.64
C ARG A 924 -1.94 -26.83 -30.86
N LEU A 925 -2.07 -26.40 -29.61
CA LEU A 925 -3.25 -26.65 -28.78
C LEU A 925 -4.48 -25.90 -29.33
N ALA A 926 -4.29 -24.67 -29.78
CA ALA A 926 -5.35 -23.84 -30.36
C ALA A 926 -5.91 -24.49 -31.63
N LEU A 927 -5.04 -24.96 -32.52
CA LEU A 927 -5.42 -25.73 -33.71
C LEU A 927 -6.16 -27.01 -33.32
N LYS A 928 -5.67 -27.75 -32.32
CA LYS A 928 -6.33 -28.97 -31.83
C LYS A 928 -7.75 -28.69 -31.30
N ASN A 929 -7.94 -27.61 -30.56
CA ASN A 929 -9.24 -27.21 -30.03
C ASN A 929 -10.16 -26.70 -31.14
N PHE A 930 -9.62 -25.98 -32.13
CA PHE A 930 -10.34 -25.51 -33.31
C PHE A 930 -10.87 -26.67 -34.15
N PHE A 931 -10.06 -27.70 -34.41
CA PHE A 931 -10.46 -28.88 -35.18
C PHE A 931 -11.34 -29.89 -34.41
N ARG A 932 -11.53 -29.72 -33.09
CA ARG A 932 -12.46 -30.55 -32.29
C ARG A 932 -13.92 -30.12 -32.41
N ILE A 933 -14.19 -28.97 -33.03
CA ILE A 933 -15.53 -28.46 -33.24
C ILE A 933 -16.15 -29.18 -34.46
N ASP A 934 -17.28 -29.84 -34.26
CA ASP A 934 -17.87 -30.81 -35.18
C ASP A 934 -18.20 -30.21 -36.58
N GLY A 935 -17.79 -30.88 -37.66
CA GLY A 935 -17.90 -30.36 -39.03
C GLY A 935 -19.34 -30.15 -39.52
N ALA A 936 -20.30 -30.92 -38.98
CA ALA A 936 -21.72 -30.77 -39.26
C ALA A 936 -22.32 -29.47 -38.68
N GLN A 937 -21.72 -28.92 -37.60
CA GLN A 937 -22.13 -27.62 -37.05
C GLN A 937 -21.55 -26.46 -37.87
N TRP A 938 -20.35 -26.62 -38.46
CA TRP A 938 -19.78 -25.68 -39.42
C TRP A 938 -20.58 -25.63 -40.72
N ALA A 939 -20.93 -26.79 -41.28
CA ALA A 939 -21.71 -26.90 -42.51
C ALA A 939 -23.19 -26.52 -42.31
N GLY A 940 -23.78 -26.83 -41.15
CA GLY A 940 -25.13 -26.41 -40.78
C GLY A 940 -25.24 -24.89 -40.55
N ALA A 941 -24.23 -24.29 -39.91
CA ALA A 941 -24.10 -22.84 -39.83
C ALA A 941 -23.97 -22.23 -41.23
N PHE A 942 -23.07 -22.75 -42.07
CA PHE A 942 -22.87 -22.24 -43.42
C PHE A 942 -24.14 -22.35 -44.29
N SER A 943 -24.80 -23.50 -44.37
CA SER A 943 -25.99 -23.67 -45.21
C SER A 943 -27.22 -22.90 -44.71
N TYR A 944 -27.35 -22.67 -43.40
CA TYR A 944 -28.51 -22.01 -42.80
C TYR A 944 -28.38 -20.48 -42.81
N TYR A 945 -27.18 -19.94 -42.54
CA TYR A 945 -26.92 -18.50 -42.49
C TYR A 945 -26.76 -17.87 -43.86
N THR A 946 -26.33 -18.65 -44.85
CA THR A 946 -26.02 -18.14 -46.17
C THR A 946 -27.28 -17.80 -46.97
N PHE A 947 -28.37 -18.50 -46.74
CA PHE A 947 -29.58 -18.35 -47.55
C PHE A 947 -30.72 -17.61 -46.84
N PHE A 948 -30.87 -17.78 -45.51
CA PHE A 948 -32.09 -17.34 -44.80
C PHE A 948 -31.94 -16.13 -43.86
N SER A 949 -30.74 -15.72 -43.44
CA SER A 949 -30.59 -14.60 -42.49
C SER A 949 -30.36 -13.23 -43.14
N LEU A 950 -29.72 -13.16 -44.32
CA LEU A 950 -29.38 -11.88 -44.94
C LEU A 950 -30.35 -11.44 -46.05
N PHE A 951 -30.88 -12.41 -46.80
CA PHE A 951 -31.84 -12.16 -47.87
C PHE A 951 -33.07 -11.38 -47.39
N PRO A 952 -33.69 -11.71 -46.23
CA PRO A 952 -34.83 -10.93 -45.78
C PRO A 952 -34.43 -9.58 -45.15
N LEU A 953 -33.16 -9.33 -44.75
CA LEU A 953 -32.72 -8.04 -44.16
C LEU A 953 -32.58 -6.99 -45.26
N ILE A 954 -32.03 -7.40 -46.41
CA ILE A 954 -31.98 -6.59 -47.62
C ILE A 954 -33.41 -6.31 -48.10
N VAL A 955 -34.27 -7.34 -48.15
CA VAL A 955 -35.70 -7.16 -48.48
C VAL A 955 -36.39 -6.26 -47.46
N LEU A 956 -36.06 -6.31 -46.18
CA LEU A 956 -36.65 -5.47 -45.12
C LEU A 956 -36.20 -4.02 -45.25
N PHE A 957 -34.91 -3.72 -45.46
CA PHE A 957 -34.44 -2.35 -45.66
C PHE A 957 -34.99 -1.75 -46.95
N VAL A 958 -35.03 -2.55 -48.01
CA VAL A 958 -35.65 -2.20 -49.29
C VAL A 958 -37.17 -1.97 -49.09
N THR A 959 -37.87 -2.81 -48.32
CA THR A 959 -39.32 -2.67 -48.07
C THR A 959 -39.63 -1.48 -47.17
N ILE A 960 -38.87 -1.26 -46.09
CA ILE A 960 -39.01 -0.11 -45.18
C ILE A 960 -38.73 1.19 -45.94
N ALA A 961 -37.65 1.26 -46.72
CA ALA A 961 -37.35 2.44 -47.53
C ALA A 961 -38.44 2.74 -48.58
N SER A 962 -39.13 1.71 -49.10
CA SER A 962 -40.20 1.88 -50.09
C SER A 962 -41.58 2.20 -49.54
N ILE A 963 -41.81 2.02 -48.24
CA ILE A 963 -43.08 2.41 -47.61
C ILE A 963 -43.20 3.94 -47.50
N PHE A 964 -42.07 4.67 -47.55
CA PHE A 964 -42.02 6.09 -47.22
C PHE A 964 -41.62 7.03 -48.36
N ILE A 965 -41.31 6.53 -49.56
CA ILE A 965 -40.81 7.39 -50.65
C ILE A 965 -41.39 6.97 -52.01
N ASP A 966 -41.85 7.98 -52.76
CA ASP A 966 -42.25 7.91 -54.18
C ASP A 966 -41.14 7.22 -55.00
N PRO A 967 -41.42 6.15 -55.77
CA PRO A 967 -40.41 5.25 -56.34
C PRO A 967 -39.28 5.95 -57.12
N ASP A 968 -39.61 7.01 -57.88
CA ASP A 968 -38.62 7.78 -58.64
C ASP A 968 -37.76 8.67 -57.72
N ARG A 969 -38.34 9.18 -56.63
CA ARG A 969 -37.59 9.89 -55.58
C ARG A 969 -36.77 8.95 -54.72
N ALA A 970 -37.22 7.74 -54.46
CA ALA A 970 -36.52 6.77 -53.61
C ALA A 970 -35.21 6.32 -54.25
N ALA A 971 -35.24 6.04 -55.56
CA ALA A 971 -34.03 5.75 -56.32
C ALA A 971 -33.07 6.94 -56.28
N THR A 972 -33.58 8.15 -56.54
CA THR A 972 -32.76 9.38 -56.57
C THR A 972 -32.19 9.75 -55.20
N GLU A 973 -32.94 9.58 -54.11
CA GLU A 973 -32.52 9.87 -52.72
C GLU A 973 -31.57 8.79 -52.18
N ILE A 974 -31.75 7.51 -52.54
CA ILE A 974 -30.80 6.45 -52.17
C ILE A 974 -29.49 6.63 -52.95
N ILE A 975 -29.56 7.01 -54.22
CA ILE A 975 -28.39 7.38 -55.02
C ILE A 975 -27.67 8.58 -54.39
N ALA A 976 -28.40 9.63 -54.04
CA ALA A 976 -27.86 10.80 -53.36
C ALA A 976 -27.32 10.47 -51.95
N TYR A 977 -27.96 9.57 -51.19
CA TYR A 977 -27.51 9.15 -49.87
C TYR A 977 -26.24 8.28 -49.95
N VAL A 978 -26.13 7.39 -50.93
CA VAL A 978 -24.91 6.59 -51.17
C VAL A 978 -23.77 7.48 -51.68
N GLU A 979 -24.05 8.40 -52.60
CA GLU A 979 -23.12 9.46 -53.05
C GLU A 979 -22.62 10.31 -51.89
N THR A 980 -23.51 10.64 -50.98
CA THR A 980 -23.20 11.54 -49.89
C THR A 980 -22.51 10.81 -48.74
N TYR A 981 -22.86 9.56 -48.42
CA TYR A 981 -22.47 8.93 -47.14
C TYR A 981 -21.65 7.63 -47.25
N VAL A 982 -21.39 7.11 -48.46
CA VAL A 982 -20.51 5.95 -48.69
C VAL A 982 -19.31 6.39 -49.55
N PRO A 983 -18.06 6.36 -49.03
CA PRO A 983 -16.90 6.96 -49.70
C PRO A 983 -16.33 6.01 -50.76
N ILE A 984 -17.06 5.77 -51.85
CA ILE A 984 -16.56 4.97 -52.98
C ILE A 984 -16.54 5.86 -54.21
N GLY A 985 -15.36 6.40 -54.55
CA GLY A 985 -15.17 7.27 -55.71
C GLY A 985 -14.80 6.52 -56.99
N GLY A 986 -15.31 7.01 -58.12
CA GLY A 986 -14.99 6.55 -59.49
C GLY A 986 -15.85 5.38 -59.98
N GLN A 987 -15.43 4.69 -61.05
CA GLN A 987 -16.16 3.60 -61.74
C GLN A 987 -16.71 2.46 -60.86
N LYS A 988 -16.35 2.39 -59.57
CA LYS A 988 -16.89 1.44 -58.57
C LYS A 988 -18.32 1.78 -58.13
N GLN A 989 -18.73 3.04 -58.30
CA GLN A 989 -20.01 3.57 -57.89
C GLN A 989 -21.14 3.14 -58.86
N ASP A 990 -20.87 3.12 -60.16
CA ASP A 990 -21.84 2.79 -61.21
C ASP A 990 -22.34 1.32 -61.12
N TYR A 991 -21.46 0.38 -60.80
CA TYR A 991 -21.82 -1.06 -60.70
C TYR A 991 -22.76 -1.38 -59.54
N VAL A 992 -22.62 -0.66 -58.42
CA VAL A 992 -23.49 -0.82 -57.25
C VAL A 992 -24.88 -0.26 -57.55
N PHE A 993 -24.95 0.81 -58.34
CA PHE A 993 -26.21 1.46 -58.74
C PHE A 993 -27.04 0.64 -59.73
N ASP A 994 -26.43 0.04 -60.74
CA ASP A 994 -27.17 -0.81 -61.70
C ASP A 994 -27.78 -2.04 -61.01
N THR A 995 -27.08 -2.59 -60.02
CA THR A 995 -27.52 -3.76 -59.26
C THR A 995 -28.69 -3.42 -58.31
N LEU A 996 -28.64 -2.27 -57.64
CA LEU A 996 -29.70 -1.79 -56.75
C LEU A 996 -30.99 -1.46 -57.52
N THR A 997 -30.85 -0.89 -58.72
CA THR A 997 -31.99 -0.53 -59.58
C THR A 997 -32.75 -1.77 -60.08
N GLY A 998 -32.05 -2.87 -60.37
CA GLY A 998 -32.66 -4.14 -60.77
C GLY A 998 -33.51 -4.82 -59.68
N VAL A 999 -33.13 -4.67 -58.40
CA VAL A 999 -33.84 -5.27 -57.26
C VAL A 999 -35.12 -4.50 -56.91
N VAL A 1000 -35.11 -3.18 -57.12
CA VAL A 1000 -36.26 -2.30 -56.85
C VAL A 1000 -37.45 -2.57 -57.78
N ASN A 1001 -37.21 -3.08 -58.99
CA ASN A 1001 -38.26 -3.35 -59.98
C ASN A 1001 -39.07 -4.65 -59.74
N ALA A 1002 -38.67 -5.54 -58.82
CA ALA A 1002 -39.26 -6.88 -58.64
C ALA A 1002 -40.33 -6.99 -57.51
N ARG A 1003 -41.03 -5.90 -57.16
CA ARG A 1003 -41.34 -5.57 -55.74
C ARG A 1003 -42.80 -5.69 -55.25
N GLY A 1004 -43.56 -6.71 -55.62
CA GLY A 1004 -44.90 -6.91 -55.05
C GLY A 1004 -45.05 -8.24 -54.32
N GLN A 1005 -44.99 -8.27 -52.96
CA GLN A 1005 -45.88 -9.08 -52.07
C GLN A 1005 -45.39 -9.47 -50.63
N ILE A 1006 -44.23 -9.09 -50.07
CA ILE A 1006 -43.79 -9.72 -48.79
C ILE A 1006 -43.20 -8.72 -47.79
N SER A 1007 -43.89 -8.38 -46.68
CA SER A 1007 -43.36 -7.43 -45.66
C SER A 1007 -43.43 -7.90 -44.20
N VAL A 1008 -44.47 -8.60 -43.73
CA VAL A 1008 -44.59 -8.95 -42.29
C VAL A 1008 -43.96 -10.32 -41.95
N LEU A 1009 -44.12 -11.32 -42.83
CA LEU A 1009 -43.53 -12.65 -42.63
C LEU A 1009 -41.99 -12.58 -42.70
N ALA A 1010 -41.45 -11.71 -43.57
CA ALA A 1010 -40.02 -11.48 -43.70
C ALA A 1010 -39.40 -10.88 -42.43
N PHE A 1011 -40.10 -9.97 -41.75
CA PHE A 1011 -39.63 -9.35 -40.50
C PHE A 1011 -39.51 -10.37 -39.35
N LEU A 1012 -40.50 -11.26 -39.20
CA LEU A 1012 -40.48 -12.30 -38.17
C LEU A 1012 -39.43 -13.38 -38.45
N MET A 1013 -39.25 -13.76 -39.72
CA MET A 1013 -38.18 -14.68 -40.11
C MET A 1013 -36.78 -14.11 -39.86
N LEU A 1014 -36.61 -12.79 -40.00
CA LEU A 1014 -35.33 -12.10 -39.71
C LEU A 1014 -34.96 -12.09 -38.25
N GLY A 1015 -35.92 -11.74 -37.37
CA GLY A 1015 -35.70 -11.77 -35.94
C GLY A 1015 -35.33 -13.17 -35.45
N TRP A 1016 -35.97 -14.20 -36.02
CA TRP A 1016 -35.67 -15.59 -35.70
C TRP A 1016 -34.30 -16.04 -36.23
N ALA A 1017 -33.94 -15.67 -37.46
CA ALA A 1017 -32.65 -16.02 -38.05
C ALA A 1017 -31.47 -15.38 -37.30
N ALA A 1018 -31.58 -14.10 -36.90
CA ALA A 1018 -30.57 -13.41 -36.09
C ALA A 1018 -30.35 -14.10 -34.74
N MET A 1019 -31.44 -14.49 -34.05
CA MET A 1019 -31.39 -15.21 -32.77
C MET A 1019 -30.63 -16.55 -32.88
N GLN A 1020 -30.75 -17.25 -34.01
CA GLN A 1020 -30.03 -18.51 -34.25
C GLN A 1020 -28.52 -18.31 -34.45
N ILE A 1021 -28.09 -17.22 -35.11
CA ILE A 1021 -26.66 -16.87 -35.27
C ILE A 1021 -26.00 -16.75 -33.90
N PHE A 1022 -26.63 -15.97 -33.01
CA PHE A 1022 -26.08 -15.66 -31.69
C PHE A 1022 -26.02 -16.88 -30.77
N THR A 1023 -27.05 -17.71 -30.76
CA THR A 1023 -27.07 -18.94 -29.96
C THR A 1023 -25.97 -19.91 -30.40
N THR A 1024 -25.69 -20.00 -31.71
CA THR A 1024 -24.63 -20.85 -32.25
C THR A 1024 -23.23 -20.34 -31.88
N LEU A 1025 -22.97 -19.04 -32.01
CA LEU A 1025 -21.68 -18.42 -31.67
C LEU A 1025 -21.33 -18.61 -30.19
N ILE A 1026 -22.34 -18.45 -29.31
CA ILE A 1026 -22.20 -18.67 -27.87
C ILE A 1026 -21.94 -20.16 -27.59
N SER A 1027 -22.64 -21.08 -28.26
CA SER A 1027 -22.46 -22.52 -28.07
C SER A 1027 -21.07 -23.03 -28.50
N ALA A 1028 -20.55 -22.51 -29.62
CA ALA A 1028 -19.22 -22.85 -30.13
C ALA A 1028 -18.11 -22.30 -29.23
N THR A 1029 -18.29 -21.07 -28.74
CA THR A 1029 -17.38 -20.43 -27.78
C THR A 1029 -17.38 -21.19 -26.44
N ASN A 1030 -18.54 -21.54 -25.88
CA ASN A 1030 -18.62 -22.28 -24.63
C ASN A 1030 -17.96 -23.66 -24.73
N ARG A 1031 -18.12 -24.37 -25.86
CA ARG A 1031 -17.44 -25.65 -26.10
C ARG A 1031 -15.92 -25.52 -26.28
N ALA A 1032 -15.45 -24.46 -26.96
CA ALA A 1032 -14.00 -24.18 -27.06
C ALA A 1032 -13.36 -23.99 -25.67
N TRP A 1033 -14.14 -23.55 -24.69
CA TRP A 1033 -13.73 -23.37 -23.29
C TRP A 1033 -14.09 -24.56 -22.37
N GLY A 1034 -14.58 -25.68 -22.94
CA GLY A 1034 -14.89 -26.90 -22.21
C GLY A 1034 -16.11 -26.82 -21.28
N VAL A 1035 -16.99 -25.82 -21.47
CA VAL A 1035 -18.20 -25.62 -20.67
C VAL A 1035 -19.40 -26.17 -21.45
N GLU A 1036 -19.90 -27.34 -21.06
CA GLU A 1036 -21.16 -27.88 -21.60
C GLU A 1036 -22.35 -27.22 -20.90
N THR A 1037 -23.07 -26.34 -21.60
CA THR A 1037 -24.43 -25.95 -21.19
C THR A 1037 -25.39 -26.30 -22.32
N SER A 1038 -26.37 -27.16 -22.01
CA SER A 1038 -27.25 -27.79 -23.01
C SER A 1038 -28.57 -27.06 -23.28
N ASN A 1039 -28.86 -25.92 -22.64
CA ASN A 1039 -30.17 -25.25 -22.78
C ASN A 1039 -30.07 -23.73 -22.98
N GLY A 1040 -30.55 -23.25 -24.14
CA GLY A 1040 -30.45 -21.85 -24.59
C GLY A 1040 -31.24 -20.81 -23.80
N TRP A 1041 -32.15 -21.20 -22.90
CA TRP A 1041 -32.97 -20.26 -22.10
C TRP A 1041 -32.36 -19.90 -20.74
N ARG A 1042 -31.29 -20.58 -20.31
CA ARG A 1042 -30.53 -20.24 -19.08
C ARG A 1042 -29.19 -19.60 -19.44
N LEU A 1043 -29.23 -18.53 -20.23
CA LEU A 1043 -28.04 -17.70 -20.48
C LEU A 1043 -27.70 -16.92 -19.21
N PRO A 1044 -26.53 -17.12 -18.56
CA PRO A 1044 -26.15 -16.31 -17.41
C PRO A 1044 -26.10 -14.83 -17.79
N LEU A 1045 -26.40 -13.93 -16.84
CA LEU A 1045 -26.45 -12.45 -17.02
C LEU A 1045 -25.23 -11.86 -17.77
N LYS A 1046 -24.07 -12.50 -17.65
CA LYS A 1046 -22.84 -12.14 -18.37
C LYS A 1046 -22.91 -12.37 -19.89
N SER A 1047 -23.66 -13.36 -20.35
CA SER A 1047 -23.87 -13.67 -21.78
C SER A 1047 -24.82 -12.66 -22.44
N LEU A 1048 -25.81 -12.17 -21.69
CA LEU A 1048 -26.65 -11.03 -22.09
C LEU A 1048 -25.85 -9.72 -22.12
N GLY A 1049 -24.93 -9.52 -21.16
CA GLY A 1049 -23.95 -8.43 -21.22
C GLY A 1049 -23.04 -8.52 -22.44
N PHE A 1050 -22.59 -9.72 -22.80
CA PHE A 1050 -21.82 -9.97 -24.03
C PHE A 1050 -22.64 -9.64 -25.29
N LEU A 1051 -23.91 -10.05 -25.34
CA LEU A 1051 -24.83 -9.74 -26.44
C LEU A 1051 -25.06 -8.22 -26.59
N ALA A 1052 -25.33 -7.52 -25.49
CA ALA A 1052 -25.50 -6.07 -25.49
C ALA A 1052 -24.23 -5.34 -25.96
N THR A 1053 -23.06 -5.80 -25.51
CA THR A 1053 -21.77 -5.23 -25.95
C THR A 1053 -21.55 -5.45 -27.45
N MET A 1054 -21.84 -6.63 -27.98
CA MET A 1054 -21.71 -6.90 -29.43
C MET A 1054 -22.69 -6.07 -30.27
N ILE A 1055 -23.93 -5.89 -29.81
CA ILE A 1055 -24.90 -5.02 -30.45
C ILE A 1055 -24.40 -3.56 -30.42
N SER A 1056 -23.89 -3.08 -29.29
CA SER A 1056 -23.32 -1.74 -29.19
C SER A 1056 -22.10 -1.55 -30.08
N VAL A 1057 -21.23 -2.55 -30.21
CA VAL A 1057 -20.04 -2.51 -31.08
C VAL A 1057 -20.43 -2.50 -32.55
N ALA A 1058 -21.38 -3.33 -32.96
CA ALA A 1058 -21.91 -3.32 -34.32
C ALA A 1058 -22.55 -1.96 -34.65
N LEU A 1059 -23.39 -1.44 -33.74
CA LEU A 1059 -24.01 -0.12 -33.89
C LEU A 1059 -22.97 1.02 -33.91
N LEU A 1060 -21.94 0.97 -33.07
CA LEU A 1060 -20.84 1.94 -33.07
C LEU A 1060 -19.99 1.84 -34.34
N SER A 1061 -19.73 0.64 -34.87
CA SER A 1061 -18.98 0.47 -36.12
C SER A 1061 -19.71 1.05 -37.34
N VAL A 1062 -21.04 1.06 -37.30
CA VAL A 1062 -21.90 1.68 -38.32
C VAL A 1062 -22.10 3.18 -38.08
N ALA A 1063 -22.21 3.61 -36.82
CA ALA A 1063 -22.43 5.01 -36.46
C ALA A 1063 -21.16 5.87 -36.51
N MET A 1064 -19.98 5.29 -36.25
CA MET A 1064 -18.71 6.03 -36.19
C MET A 1064 -18.27 6.66 -37.51
N PRO A 1065 -18.41 6.02 -38.69
CA PRO A 1065 -18.14 6.69 -39.97
C PRO A 1065 -19.03 7.92 -40.20
N VAL A 1066 -20.28 7.88 -39.71
CA VAL A 1066 -21.25 8.98 -39.78
C VAL A 1066 -20.90 10.08 -38.78
N LEU A 1067 -20.60 9.73 -37.52
CA LEU A 1067 -20.15 10.67 -36.50
C LEU A 1067 -18.81 11.31 -36.83
N ALA A 1068 -17.88 10.56 -37.43
CA ALA A 1068 -16.60 11.08 -37.91
C ALA A 1068 -16.79 12.05 -39.08
N LYS A 1069 -17.77 11.81 -39.96
CA LYS A 1069 -18.14 12.74 -41.01
C LYS A 1069 -18.83 13.99 -40.45
N MET A 1070 -19.78 13.84 -39.53
CA MET A 1070 -20.42 14.99 -38.86
C MET A 1070 -19.42 15.81 -38.04
N ALA A 1071 -18.46 15.16 -37.38
CA ALA A 1071 -17.38 15.82 -36.66
C ALA A 1071 -16.41 16.51 -37.63
N LYS A 1072 -16.12 15.92 -38.80
CA LYS A 1072 -15.36 16.58 -39.88
C LYS A 1072 -16.07 17.86 -40.33
N ASP A 1073 -17.37 17.78 -40.59
CA ASP A 1073 -18.18 18.89 -41.09
C ASP A 1073 -18.39 19.98 -40.00
N TRP A 1074 -18.34 19.61 -38.71
CA TRP A 1074 -18.49 20.53 -37.58
C TRP A 1074 -17.17 21.17 -37.12
N LEU A 1075 -16.06 20.43 -37.11
CA LEU A 1075 -14.73 20.90 -36.67
C LEU A 1075 -13.94 21.62 -37.79
N PHE A 1076 -14.19 21.29 -39.05
CA PHE A 1076 -13.46 21.87 -40.20
C PHE A 1076 -14.40 22.28 -41.35
N PRO A 1077 -15.30 23.26 -41.16
CA PRO A 1077 -16.16 23.72 -42.22
C PRO A 1077 -15.35 24.52 -43.26
N GLY A 1078 -15.17 23.97 -44.47
CA GLY A 1078 -14.67 24.71 -45.63
C GLY A 1078 -13.21 24.50 -46.05
N HIS A 1079 -12.51 23.47 -45.55
CA HIS A 1079 -11.21 23.06 -46.10
C HIS A 1079 -11.22 21.60 -46.57
N ASP A 1080 -10.65 21.36 -47.75
CA ASP A 1080 -10.42 20.02 -48.34
C ASP A 1080 -9.40 19.26 -47.48
N ALA A 1081 -9.84 18.74 -46.34
CA ALA A 1081 -9.06 17.81 -45.55
C ALA A 1081 -8.85 16.52 -46.36
N ASN A 1082 -7.59 16.24 -46.70
CA ASN A 1082 -7.13 15.10 -47.50
C ASN A 1082 -7.88 13.81 -47.14
N ALA A 1083 -8.45 13.14 -48.15
CA ALA A 1083 -9.22 11.89 -48.05
C ALA A 1083 -8.56 10.79 -47.19
N TRP A 1084 -7.23 10.83 -47.05
CA TRP A 1084 -6.47 9.93 -46.20
C TRP A 1084 -6.74 10.10 -44.69
N ILE A 1085 -7.08 11.27 -44.17
CA ILE A 1085 -7.43 11.45 -42.73
C ILE A 1085 -8.76 10.77 -42.42
N TYR A 1086 -9.72 10.85 -43.36
CA TYR A 1086 -11.00 10.17 -43.23
C TYR A 1086 -10.82 8.65 -43.36
N VAL A 1087 -10.00 8.18 -44.30
CA VAL A 1087 -9.69 6.75 -44.48
C VAL A 1087 -8.87 6.18 -43.31
N LEU A 1088 -7.85 6.90 -42.84
CA LEU A 1088 -6.99 6.46 -41.73
C LEU A 1088 -7.72 6.58 -40.39
N GLY A 1089 -8.52 7.63 -40.20
CA GLY A 1089 -9.40 7.79 -39.05
C GLY A 1089 -10.47 6.70 -39.00
N SER A 1090 -11.22 6.47 -40.09
CA SER A 1090 -12.21 5.39 -40.13
C SER A 1090 -11.60 4.00 -39.95
N SER A 1091 -10.45 3.72 -40.59
CA SER A 1091 -9.75 2.44 -40.45
C SER A 1091 -9.13 2.23 -39.07
N PHE A 1092 -8.54 3.28 -38.48
CA PHE A 1092 -7.96 3.25 -37.14
C PHE A 1092 -9.05 3.10 -36.08
N PHE A 1093 -10.14 3.86 -36.16
CA PHE A 1093 -11.26 3.75 -35.22
C PHE A 1093 -12.00 2.42 -35.37
N ALA A 1094 -12.22 1.90 -36.58
CA ALA A 1094 -12.78 0.57 -36.78
C ALA A 1094 -11.88 -0.52 -36.18
N SER A 1095 -10.56 -0.43 -36.43
CA SER A 1095 -9.57 -1.35 -35.86
C SER A 1095 -9.47 -1.24 -34.33
N LEU A 1096 -9.57 -0.03 -33.79
CA LEU A 1096 -9.56 0.25 -32.36
C LEU A 1096 -10.83 -0.25 -31.67
N VAL A 1097 -11.99 -0.09 -32.30
CA VAL A 1097 -13.27 -0.63 -31.82
C VAL A 1097 -13.21 -2.15 -31.81
N VAL A 1098 -12.73 -2.80 -32.87
CA VAL A 1098 -12.52 -4.27 -32.92
C VAL A 1098 -11.55 -4.71 -31.82
N PHE A 1099 -10.43 -4.00 -31.66
CA PHE A 1099 -9.41 -4.28 -30.65
C PHE A 1099 -9.95 -4.13 -29.21
N LEU A 1100 -10.66 -3.06 -28.90
CA LEU A 1100 -11.29 -2.82 -27.60
C LEU A 1100 -12.38 -3.85 -27.32
N SER A 1101 -13.13 -4.25 -28.35
CA SER A 1101 -14.19 -5.27 -28.24
C SER A 1101 -13.63 -6.64 -27.91
N LEU A 1102 -12.55 -7.05 -28.59
CA LEU A 1102 -11.84 -8.31 -28.30
C LEU A 1102 -11.15 -8.28 -26.93
N SER A 1103 -10.63 -7.13 -26.51
CA SER A 1103 -10.04 -6.93 -25.19
C SER A 1103 -11.08 -6.98 -24.06
N LEU A 1104 -12.29 -6.44 -24.30
CA LEU A 1104 -13.41 -6.48 -23.36
C LEU A 1104 -14.03 -7.88 -23.27
N PHE A 1105 -14.17 -8.57 -24.41
CA PHE A 1105 -14.57 -9.97 -24.50
C PHE A 1105 -13.69 -10.86 -23.61
N TYR A 1106 -12.39 -10.63 -23.64
CA TYR A 1106 -11.40 -11.37 -22.86
C TYR A 1106 -11.51 -11.13 -21.35
N ARG A 1107 -11.89 -9.92 -20.93
CA ARG A 1107 -12.09 -9.56 -19.51
C ARG A 1107 -13.36 -10.19 -18.89
N LEU A 1108 -14.32 -10.58 -19.74
CA LEU A 1108 -15.60 -11.17 -19.34
C LEU A 1108 -15.60 -12.71 -19.33
N ALA A 1109 -14.54 -13.36 -19.84
CA ALA A 1109 -14.37 -14.81 -19.83
C ALA A 1109 -14.17 -15.40 -18.42
N PRO A 1110 -14.46 -16.69 -18.16
CA PRO A 1110 -14.51 -17.24 -16.80
C PRO A 1110 -13.14 -17.29 -16.08
N ARG A 1111 -13.04 -16.52 -14.99
CA ARG A 1111 -12.11 -16.58 -13.84
C ARG A 1111 -10.70 -17.17 -14.07
N ARG A 1112 -9.79 -16.47 -14.77
CA ARG A 1112 -8.33 -16.46 -14.45
C ARG A 1112 -7.66 -15.14 -14.87
N PRO A 1113 -6.65 -14.63 -14.12
CA PRO A 1113 -5.97 -13.38 -14.45
C PRO A 1113 -4.97 -13.58 -15.61
N THR A 1114 -5.13 -12.79 -16.65
CA THR A 1114 -4.43 -12.89 -17.93
C THR A 1114 -3.62 -11.62 -18.22
N ARG A 1115 -2.40 -11.75 -18.78
CA ARG A 1115 -1.49 -10.60 -18.98
C ARG A 1115 -1.83 -9.85 -20.27
N PHE A 1116 -1.66 -8.53 -20.27
CA PHE A 1116 -1.98 -7.64 -21.40
C PHE A 1116 -1.36 -8.09 -22.73
N ALA A 1117 -0.08 -8.50 -22.73
CA ALA A 1117 0.64 -8.94 -23.94
C ALA A 1117 0.03 -10.19 -24.59
N GLU A 1118 -0.58 -11.08 -23.79
CA GLU A 1118 -1.19 -12.34 -24.26
C GLU A 1118 -2.51 -12.06 -25.01
N VAL A 1119 -3.26 -11.03 -24.57
CA VAL A 1119 -4.49 -10.54 -25.21
C VAL A 1119 -4.15 -9.76 -26.47
N TRP A 1120 -3.12 -8.92 -26.38
CA TRP A 1120 -2.74 -7.96 -27.41
C TRP A 1120 -2.28 -8.68 -28.67
N GLY A 1121 -1.43 -9.71 -28.55
CA GLY A 1121 -0.96 -10.47 -29.71
C GLY A 1121 -2.07 -11.22 -30.45
N ALA A 1122 -3.01 -11.81 -29.72
CA ALA A 1122 -4.16 -12.51 -30.31
C ALA A 1122 -5.15 -11.54 -30.96
N ALA A 1123 -5.46 -10.43 -30.30
CA ALA A 1123 -6.33 -9.39 -30.84
C ALA A 1123 -5.72 -8.74 -32.10
N LEU A 1124 -4.41 -8.45 -32.09
CA LEU A 1124 -3.71 -7.89 -33.25
C LEU A 1124 -3.73 -8.86 -34.44
N CYS A 1125 -3.43 -10.15 -34.22
CA CYS A 1125 -3.50 -11.16 -35.29
C CYS A 1125 -4.91 -11.28 -35.87
N ALA A 1126 -5.95 -11.29 -35.01
CA ALA A 1126 -7.33 -11.33 -35.45
C ALA A 1126 -7.70 -10.10 -36.29
N THR A 1127 -7.30 -8.90 -35.86
CA THR A 1127 -7.52 -7.65 -36.62
C THR A 1127 -6.82 -7.67 -37.98
N VAL A 1128 -5.58 -8.18 -38.06
CA VAL A 1128 -4.85 -8.31 -39.33
C VAL A 1128 -5.53 -9.32 -40.27
N LEU A 1129 -5.97 -10.47 -39.76
CA LEU A 1129 -6.68 -11.48 -40.56
C LEU A 1129 -8.05 -10.99 -41.01
N LEU A 1130 -8.76 -10.22 -40.18
CA LEU A 1130 -10.03 -9.58 -40.52
C LEU A 1130 -9.86 -8.56 -41.66
N SER A 1131 -8.84 -7.71 -41.56
CA SER A 1131 -8.50 -6.77 -42.63
C SER A 1131 -8.09 -7.49 -43.92
N ALA A 1132 -7.36 -8.61 -43.83
CA ALA A 1132 -7.04 -9.43 -44.99
C ALA A 1132 -8.28 -10.06 -45.63
N ALA A 1133 -9.24 -10.57 -44.83
CA ALA A 1133 -10.49 -11.15 -45.32
C ALA A 1133 -11.39 -10.10 -45.99
N GLU A 1134 -11.43 -8.87 -45.47
CA GLU A 1134 -12.12 -7.73 -46.07
C GLU A 1134 -11.52 -7.36 -47.44
N ASN A 1135 -10.19 -7.30 -47.54
CA ASN A 1135 -9.52 -7.06 -48.82
C ASN A 1135 -9.74 -8.20 -49.82
N LEU A 1136 -9.75 -9.46 -49.36
CA LEU A 1136 -10.04 -10.62 -50.20
C LEU A 1136 -11.48 -10.60 -50.75
N PHE A 1137 -12.44 -10.18 -49.92
CA PHE A 1137 -13.83 -9.97 -50.32
C PHE A 1137 -13.94 -8.94 -51.45
N VAL A 1138 -13.25 -7.81 -51.32
CA VAL A 1138 -13.25 -6.76 -52.35
C VAL A 1138 -12.63 -7.25 -53.66
N ILE A 1139 -11.56 -8.04 -53.61
CA ILE A 1139 -10.94 -8.64 -54.79
C ILE A 1139 -11.92 -9.61 -55.47
N TYR A 1140 -12.56 -10.50 -54.70
CA TYR A 1140 -13.51 -11.48 -55.22
C TYR A 1140 -14.75 -10.82 -55.86
N LEU A 1141 -15.26 -9.74 -55.23
CA LEU A 1141 -16.37 -8.94 -55.76
C LEU A 1141 -16.03 -8.31 -57.11
N LYS A 1142 -14.80 -7.82 -57.25
CA LYS A 1142 -14.31 -7.14 -58.45
C LYS A 1142 -14.25 -8.07 -59.65
N ASP A 1143 -13.84 -9.32 -59.47
CA ASP A 1143 -13.78 -10.30 -60.55
C ASP A 1143 -15.18 -10.78 -60.98
N PHE A 1144 -16.11 -10.95 -60.04
CA PHE A 1144 -17.48 -11.37 -60.36
C PHE A 1144 -18.35 -10.26 -60.97
N ALA A 1145 -18.09 -8.99 -60.64
CA ALA A 1145 -18.78 -7.84 -61.25
C ALA A 1145 -18.51 -7.71 -62.76
N THR A 1146 -17.47 -8.37 -63.29
CA THR A 1146 -17.18 -8.42 -64.74
C THR A 1146 -18.03 -9.44 -65.50
N LEU A 1147 -18.74 -10.34 -64.80
CA LEU A 1147 -19.72 -11.26 -65.37
C LEU A 1147 -21.10 -10.59 -65.29
N ASN A 1148 -21.88 -10.65 -66.38
CA ASN A 1148 -23.20 -10.01 -66.58
C ASN A 1148 -24.01 -9.74 -65.29
N ALA A 1149 -24.75 -8.63 -65.22
CA ALA A 1149 -25.44 -8.07 -64.04
C ALA A 1149 -26.12 -9.09 -63.10
N VAL A 1150 -26.76 -10.14 -63.64
CA VAL A 1150 -27.37 -11.22 -62.83
C VAL A 1150 -26.31 -12.06 -62.08
N TYR A 1151 -25.21 -12.41 -62.75
CA TYR A 1151 -24.07 -13.11 -62.14
C TYR A 1151 -23.24 -12.19 -61.25
N GLY A 1152 -23.16 -10.89 -61.54
CA GLY A 1152 -22.55 -9.90 -60.65
C GLY A 1152 -23.31 -9.76 -59.32
N ALA A 1153 -24.65 -9.74 -59.36
CA ALA A 1153 -25.47 -9.71 -58.15
C ALA A 1153 -25.36 -11.01 -57.32
N LEU A 1154 -25.42 -12.17 -57.97
CA LEU A 1154 -25.23 -13.48 -57.34
C LEU A 1154 -23.80 -13.65 -56.78
N GLY A 1155 -22.80 -13.16 -57.51
CA GLY A 1155 -21.40 -13.12 -57.10
C GLY A 1155 -21.18 -12.20 -55.90
N GLY A 1156 -21.85 -11.05 -55.86
CA GLY A 1156 -21.81 -10.12 -54.73
C GLY A 1156 -22.43 -10.69 -53.47
N VAL A 1157 -23.55 -11.39 -53.62
CA VAL A 1157 -24.17 -12.14 -52.51
C VAL A 1157 -23.22 -13.26 -52.04
N MET A 1158 -22.66 -14.09 -52.94
CA MET A 1158 -21.69 -15.14 -52.58
C MET A 1158 -20.43 -14.58 -51.90
N ALA A 1159 -19.92 -13.43 -52.35
CA ALA A 1159 -18.76 -12.78 -51.76
C ALA A 1159 -19.06 -12.34 -50.32
N LEU A 1160 -20.22 -11.73 -50.09
CA LEU A 1160 -20.63 -11.24 -48.77
C LEU A 1160 -20.80 -12.41 -47.80
N LEU A 1161 -21.32 -13.52 -48.31
CA LEU A 1161 -21.47 -14.76 -47.57
C LEU A 1161 -20.14 -15.40 -47.19
N LEU A 1162 -19.17 -15.38 -48.12
CA LEU A 1162 -17.80 -15.82 -47.85
C LEU A 1162 -17.12 -14.93 -46.80
N TRP A 1163 -17.35 -13.62 -46.84
CA TRP A 1163 -16.81 -12.67 -45.86
C TRP A 1163 -17.35 -12.92 -44.45
N ILE A 1164 -18.67 -13.11 -44.31
CA ILE A 1164 -19.30 -13.44 -43.02
C ILE A 1164 -18.80 -14.78 -42.47
N TYR A 1165 -18.62 -15.77 -43.34
CA TYR A 1165 -18.07 -17.07 -42.96
C TYR A 1165 -16.63 -16.96 -42.46
N LEU A 1166 -15.76 -16.25 -43.18
CA LEU A 1166 -14.37 -16.01 -42.79
C LEU A 1166 -14.28 -15.24 -41.46
N PHE A 1167 -15.14 -14.22 -41.27
CA PHE A 1167 -15.23 -13.46 -40.03
C PHE A 1167 -15.58 -14.37 -38.83
N GLY A 1168 -16.59 -15.22 -38.97
CA GLY A 1168 -16.97 -16.19 -37.95
C GLY A 1168 -15.87 -17.21 -37.63
N CYS A 1169 -15.16 -17.70 -38.65
CA CYS A 1169 -14.03 -18.62 -38.49
C CYS A 1169 -12.88 -17.98 -37.70
N ILE A 1170 -12.50 -16.75 -38.04
CA ILE A 1170 -11.42 -16.00 -37.38
C ILE A 1170 -11.75 -15.74 -35.91
N PHE A 1171 -13.01 -15.41 -35.61
CA PHE A 1171 -13.47 -15.19 -34.25
C PHE A 1171 -13.41 -16.47 -33.39
N ILE A 1172 -13.89 -17.60 -33.93
CA ILE A 1172 -13.83 -18.90 -33.25
C ILE A 1172 -12.38 -19.36 -33.05
N PHE A 1173 -11.50 -19.12 -34.03
CA PHE A 1173 -10.08 -19.42 -33.90
C PHE A 1173 -9.42 -18.57 -32.80
N GLY A 1174 -9.76 -17.28 -32.71
CA GLY A 1174 -9.34 -16.41 -31.61
C GLY A 1174 -9.78 -16.92 -30.23
N ALA A 1175 -11.00 -17.43 -30.10
CA ALA A 1175 -11.47 -18.04 -28.86
C ALA A 1175 -10.70 -19.34 -28.52
N CYS A 1176 -10.36 -20.16 -29.51
CA CYS A 1176 -9.57 -21.38 -29.33
C CYS A 1176 -8.11 -21.08 -28.92
N LEU A 1177 -7.50 -20.03 -29.47
CA LEU A 1177 -6.18 -19.52 -29.05
C LEU A 1177 -6.15 -19.16 -27.57
N CYS A 1178 -7.19 -18.48 -27.08
CA CYS A 1178 -7.31 -18.11 -25.68
C CYS A 1178 -7.50 -19.34 -24.77
N ALA A 1179 -8.37 -20.29 -25.16
CA ALA A 1179 -8.56 -21.53 -24.41
C ALA A 1179 -7.26 -22.36 -24.32
N ALA A 1180 -6.51 -22.44 -25.42
CA ALA A 1180 -5.21 -23.09 -25.49
C ALA A 1180 -4.15 -22.48 -24.56
N GLN A 1181 -4.11 -21.15 -24.47
CA GLN A 1181 -3.23 -20.44 -23.54
C GLN A 1181 -3.57 -20.73 -22.07
N ALA A 1182 -4.87 -20.79 -21.74
CA ALA A 1182 -5.33 -21.13 -20.40
C ALA A 1182 -4.97 -22.58 -20.01
N GLU A 1183 -5.09 -23.52 -20.96
CA GLU A 1183 -4.82 -24.94 -20.78
C GLU A 1183 -3.31 -25.23 -20.57
N GLU A 1184 -2.40 -24.61 -21.36
CA GLU A 1184 -0.94 -24.73 -21.22
C GLU A 1184 -0.43 -24.24 -19.84
N ARG A 1185 -1.05 -23.19 -19.31
CA ARG A 1185 -0.72 -22.67 -17.99
C ARG A 1185 -1.14 -23.61 -16.86
N SER A 1186 -2.31 -24.25 -16.97
CA SER A 1186 -2.80 -25.22 -15.98
C SER A 1186 -1.93 -26.47 -15.88
N THR A 1187 -1.48 -27.00 -17.02
CA THR A 1187 -0.56 -28.14 -17.08
C THR A 1187 0.83 -27.77 -16.56
N GLY A 1188 1.27 -26.52 -16.75
CA GLY A 1188 2.49 -25.97 -16.15
C GLY A 1188 2.44 -25.88 -14.63
N GLU A 1189 1.31 -25.45 -14.05
CA GLU A 1189 1.12 -25.36 -12.59
C GLU A 1189 0.99 -26.75 -11.94
N ILE A 1190 0.27 -27.69 -12.57
CA ILE A 1190 0.15 -29.09 -12.08
C ILE A 1190 1.52 -29.79 -12.12
N ARG A 1191 2.31 -29.58 -13.17
CA ARG A 1191 3.67 -30.14 -13.27
C ARG A 1191 4.61 -29.52 -12.22
N LYS A 1192 4.42 -28.24 -11.89
CA LYS A 1192 5.17 -27.55 -10.82
C LYS A 1192 4.76 -28.05 -9.43
N ALA A 1193 3.48 -28.33 -9.21
CA ALA A 1193 2.97 -28.95 -7.99
C ALA A 1193 3.47 -30.39 -7.81
N ARG A 1194 3.52 -31.19 -8.88
CA ARG A 1194 4.10 -32.55 -8.86
C ARG A 1194 5.59 -32.55 -8.54
N LEU A 1195 6.37 -31.64 -9.15
CA LEU A 1195 7.80 -31.49 -8.86
C LEU A 1195 8.06 -31.01 -7.42
N LEU A 1196 7.15 -30.23 -6.83
CA LEU A 1196 7.21 -29.83 -5.42
C LEU A 1196 6.80 -30.96 -4.46
N GLN A 1197 6.06 -31.95 -4.95
CA GLN A 1197 5.65 -33.13 -4.19
C GLN A 1197 6.69 -34.26 -4.29
N GLU A 1198 7.33 -34.42 -5.44
CA GLU A 1198 8.47 -35.33 -5.66
C GLU A 1198 9.75 -34.85 -4.96
N ASN A 1199 9.92 -33.54 -4.72
CA ASN A 1199 10.99 -33.00 -3.86
C ASN A 1199 10.65 -33.02 -2.36
N LYS A 1200 9.46 -33.51 -1.99
CA LYS A 1200 9.02 -33.69 -0.58
C LYS A 1200 8.95 -35.17 -0.18
N LEU A 1201 9.16 -36.09 -1.12
CA LEU A 1201 9.50 -37.50 -0.90
C LEU A 1201 11.03 -37.64 -1.00
#